data_AF-A0A2E6NNT9-F1
#
_entry.id   AF-A0A2E6NNT9-F1
#
_cell.length_a   1.000
_cell.length_b   1.000
_cell.length_c   1.000
_cell.angle_alpha   90.00
_cell.angle_beta   90.00
_cell.angle_gamma   90.00
#
_symmetry.space_group_name_H-M   'P 1'
#
loop_
_entity.id
_entity.type
_entity.pdbx_description
1 polymer ?
#
loop_
_entity_poly.entity_id
_entity_poly.type
_entity_poly.pdbx_seq_one_letter_code
_entity_poly.pdbx_strand_id
1 'polypeptide(L)'
;MTLDCVLSTSNNPGDGGAQGWSISVAATGGTITGITTDGTVGADVAQGGMRSVGFEKTETTIRSGVTPGGANDCDGLLGAVSAVVLSFVNPVTLDPEGSAVIAKVDVESETPNAPGDCSTVEVFFGDGCRGAGQPVRNAVTLNASTFIPELGRCSTTLCAARPEDCSARGDEDGNGLADCDDPACAEDPACVSVDVSLGFGGCGDQVSGEPGGDYSSTIDCTLTASNNGFGVGAQGWSVSIAAEGTSITSITTDGTAGADVADGGLRNVGFEKSQTTSDAGAGSDCEGFSGAVSAVVLSFTMPVTLRAEGTSVIAKIDVGGRLPADAGSCSAGRVFYANGCQGAGQPVANAITMNAQTRVPTLGRCSFDACAEEGDGGLAEFELAFSGENSETIEGVYGLTFNQTIDCTLTTTENRTEVGAQGWSISLAGDPGLDIIGITVDGTTAADEDEGGLRRGGFEKTELTEGAGNEGAVSAVVLSFTELVTLPPAGTAAIARIDIQCPFPEVDVTETKVVRYVDGRSGAGQPVDNVITHENFGVLPGKTAYEVTLLGIDENAVTYDCNTDGRVNIADAQCLLNWLFLGGPAPGCQDAMNFNGDARLNIADGISGLNFLFLGGPPPASGTGCQPYPNCDLQDACAI
;
A
#
# COMPACT_ATOMS: atom_id res chain seq x y z
N MET A 1 -11.97 -51.17 23.00
CA MET A 1 -11.60 -50.68 21.65
C MET A 1 -11.98 -51.72 20.60
N THR A 2 -12.27 -51.30 19.36
CA THR A 2 -12.52 -52.22 18.23
C THR A 2 -11.35 -52.17 17.27
N LEU A 3 -10.86 -53.33 16.83
CA LEU A 3 -9.71 -53.47 15.94
C LEU A 3 -10.11 -54.20 14.65
N ASP A 4 -9.53 -53.76 13.54
CA ASP A 4 -9.72 -54.40 12.23
C ASP A 4 -8.69 -55.53 12.04
N CYS A 5 -9.18 -56.74 11.76
CA CYS A 5 -8.36 -57.85 11.30
C CYS A 5 -8.13 -57.71 9.79
N VAL A 6 -6.90 -57.45 9.38
CA VAL A 6 -6.54 -57.18 7.98
C VAL A 6 -5.80 -58.36 7.37
N LEU A 7 -6.26 -58.79 6.19
CA LEU A 7 -5.54 -59.73 5.32
C LEU A 7 -4.87 -58.94 4.19
N SER A 8 -3.56 -59.10 4.04
CA SER A 8 -2.77 -58.46 2.99
C SER A 8 -2.16 -59.51 2.07
N THR A 9 -2.33 -59.33 0.76
CA THR A 9 -1.76 -60.20 -0.28
C THR A 9 -0.79 -59.41 -1.15
N SER A 10 0.38 -59.99 -1.41
CA SER A 10 1.40 -59.41 -2.30
C SER A 10 2.10 -60.51 -3.10
N ASN A 11 2.61 -60.17 -4.29
CA ASN A 11 3.30 -61.10 -5.19
C ASN A 11 2.43 -62.28 -5.64
N ASN A 12 1.13 -62.06 -5.83
CA ASN A 12 0.22 -63.09 -6.31
C ASN A 12 0.25 -63.12 -7.85
N PRO A 13 0.79 -64.18 -8.49
CA PRO A 13 0.88 -64.25 -9.95
C PRO A 13 -0.45 -64.62 -10.62
N GLY A 14 -1.51 -64.88 -9.84
CA GLY A 14 -2.84 -65.25 -10.35
C GLY A 14 -3.80 -64.06 -10.42
N ASP A 15 -4.81 -64.17 -11.28
CA ASP A 15 -5.79 -63.12 -11.55
C ASP A 15 -6.88 -62.97 -10.46
N GLY A 16 -6.87 -63.83 -9.42
CA GLY A 16 -7.83 -63.81 -8.33
C GLY A 16 -7.17 -63.83 -6.96
N GLY A 17 -7.78 -63.13 -6.00
CA GLY A 17 -7.35 -63.09 -4.59
C GLY A 17 -7.99 -64.18 -3.72
N ALA A 18 -7.95 -63.98 -2.41
CA ALA A 18 -8.43 -64.96 -1.45
C ALA A 18 -9.93 -65.26 -1.63
N GLN A 19 -10.31 -66.53 -1.58
CA GLN A 19 -11.69 -66.99 -1.72
C GLN A 19 -12.34 -67.37 -0.38
N GLY A 20 -11.52 -67.55 0.65
CA GLY A 20 -11.96 -67.84 2.00
C GLY A 20 -10.78 -67.87 2.96
N TRP A 21 -11.07 -67.83 4.25
CA TRP A 21 -10.08 -67.82 5.31
C TRP A 21 -10.65 -68.44 6.58
N SER A 22 -9.75 -68.94 7.42
CA SER A 22 -10.01 -69.20 8.82
C SER A 22 -8.99 -68.43 9.64
N ILE A 23 -9.47 -67.67 10.62
CA ILE A 23 -8.63 -66.90 11.53
C ILE A 23 -8.92 -67.27 12.98
N SER A 24 -7.87 -67.16 13.78
CA SER A 24 -7.83 -67.42 15.20
C SER A 24 -7.01 -66.29 15.84
N VAL A 25 -7.64 -65.55 16.74
CA VAL A 25 -7.09 -64.32 17.34
C VAL A 25 -7.16 -64.44 18.86
N ALA A 26 -6.12 -64.03 19.55
CA ALA A 26 -6.06 -64.00 21.00
C ALA A 26 -5.53 -62.65 21.51
N ALA A 27 -5.77 -62.35 22.78
CA ALA A 27 -5.27 -61.16 23.45
C ALA A 27 -4.55 -61.50 24.76
N THR A 28 -3.50 -60.74 25.08
CA THR A 28 -2.89 -60.68 26.42
C THR A 28 -3.03 -59.27 26.98
N GLY A 29 -3.17 -59.15 28.31
CA GLY A 29 -3.43 -57.87 28.96
C GLY A 29 -4.83 -57.29 28.71
N GLY A 30 -5.66 -57.96 27.91
CA GLY A 30 -7.06 -57.61 27.65
C GLY A 30 -7.88 -58.85 27.28
N THR A 31 -9.19 -58.66 27.13
CA THR A 31 -10.17 -59.71 26.83
C THR A 31 -10.85 -59.41 25.51
N ILE A 32 -10.86 -60.37 24.60
CA ILE A 32 -11.70 -60.28 23.39
C ILE A 32 -13.16 -60.54 23.80
N THR A 33 -14.01 -59.52 23.66
CA THR A 33 -15.43 -59.59 24.03
C THR A 33 -16.35 -59.79 22.84
N GLY A 34 -15.88 -59.46 21.63
CA GLY A 34 -16.65 -59.59 20.39
C GLY A 34 -15.78 -59.90 19.19
N ILE A 35 -16.38 -60.56 18.20
CA ILE A 35 -15.83 -60.66 16.84
C ILE A 35 -17.00 -60.63 15.84
N THR A 36 -16.85 -59.91 14.74
CA THR A 36 -17.87 -59.82 13.68
C THR A 36 -17.24 -59.69 12.29
N THR A 37 -17.98 -60.09 11.26
CA THR A 37 -17.66 -59.76 9.86
C THR A 37 -18.46 -58.57 9.34
N ASP A 38 -19.42 -58.05 10.11
CA ASP A 38 -20.24 -56.90 9.69
C ASP A 38 -19.35 -55.68 9.40
N GLY A 39 -19.60 -55.03 8.25
CA GLY A 39 -18.78 -53.91 7.79
C GLY A 39 -17.39 -54.30 7.29
N THR A 40 -17.17 -55.57 6.94
CA THR A 40 -15.93 -56.09 6.34
C THR A 40 -16.22 -56.80 5.01
N VAL A 41 -15.18 -57.21 4.26
CA VAL A 41 -15.37 -57.97 3.01
C VAL A 41 -15.98 -59.36 3.25
N GLY A 42 -15.91 -59.87 4.49
CA GLY A 42 -16.51 -61.15 4.88
C GLY A 42 -18.02 -61.12 5.10
N ALA A 43 -18.63 -59.93 5.22
CA ALA A 43 -20.07 -59.77 5.38
C ALA A 43 -20.86 -60.26 4.16
N ASP A 44 -22.16 -60.50 4.36
CA ASP A 44 -23.07 -60.83 3.26
C ASP A 44 -23.15 -59.68 2.25
N VAL A 45 -23.35 -60.00 0.97
CA VAL A 45 -23.57 -58.99 -0.09
C VAL A 45 -24.74 -58.05 0.23
N ALA A 46 -25.77 -58.52 0.96
CA ALA A 46 -26.88 -57.68 1.41
C ALA A 46 -26.46 -56.63 2.48
N GLN A 47 -25.33 -56.84 3.16
CA GLN A 47 -24.76 -55.94 4.17
C GLN A 47 -23.55 -55.16 3.65
N GLY A 48 -23.30 -55.19 2.33
CA GLY A 48 -22.19 -54.48 1.69
C GLY A 48 -20.85 -55.24 1.70
N GLY A 49 -20.83 -56.51 2.10
CA GLY A 49 -19.65 -57.38 1.97
C GLY A 49 -19.60 -58.13 0.63
N MET A 50 -18.68 -59.10 0.52
CA MET A 50 -18.47 -59.88 -0.72
C MET A 50 -19.06 -61.29 -0.64
N ARG A 51 -19.52 -61.75 0.53
CA ARG A 51 -20.01 -63.13 0.69
C ARG A 51 -21.38 -63.31 0.02
N SER A 52 -21.45 -64.21 -0.97
CA SER A 52 -22.68 -64.54 -1.70
C SER A 52 -22.82 -66.06 -1.81
N VAL A 53 -23.87 -66.63 -1.21
CA VAL A 53 -24.10 -68.10 -1.09
C VAL A 53 -22.85 -68.86 -0.62
N GLY A 54 -22.11 -68.22 0.29
CA GLY A 54 -20.90 -68.73 0.94
C GLY A 54 -21.16 -69.27 2.34
N PHE A 55 -20.11 -69.29 3.17
CA PHE A 55 -20.17 -69.72 4.57
C PHE A 55 -19.57 -68.65 5.48
N GLU A 56 -20.13 -68.51 6.66
CA GLU A 56 -19.56 -67.72 7.74
C GLU A 56 -19.83 -68.42 9.06
N LYS A 57 -18.80 -68.47 9.90
CA LYS A 57 -18.95 -68.75 11.33
C LYS A 57 -17.93 -67.96 12.12
N THR A 58 -18.43 -67.15 13.03
CA THR A 58 -17.65 -66.24 13.86
C THR A 58 -18.11 -66.35 15.30
N GLU A 59 -17.20 -66.61 16.24
CA GLU A 59 -17.53 -66.75 17.66
C GLU A 59 -16.32 -66.43 18.55
N THR A 60 -16.58 -65.82 19.72
CA THR A 60 -15.60 -65.73 20.80
C THR A 60 -15.47 -67.08 21.50
N THR A 61 -14.33 -67.34 22.12
CA THR A 61 -14.08 -68.61 22.81
C THR A 61 -13.10 -68.50 23.96
N ILE A 62 -13.33 -69.34 24.95
CA ILE A 62 -12.41 -69.56 26.08
C ILE A 62 -11.62 -70.87 25.93
N ARG A 63 -11.90 -71.62 24.86
CA ARG A 63 -11.33 -72.95 24.62
C ARG A 63 -10.19 -72.84 23.62
N SER A 64 -9.17 -73.65 23.86
CA SER A 64 -7.99 -73.77 23.02
C SER A 64 -7.75 -75.24 22.64
N GLY A 65 -6.80 -75.50 21.76
CA GLY A 65 -6.34 -76.86 21.45
C GLY A 65 -5.30 -76.88 20.36
N VAL A 66 -4.58 -78.00 20.26
CA VAL A 66 -3.48 -78.14 19.29
C VAL A 66 -4.04 -78.32 17.88
N THR A 67 -3.64 -77.45 16.96
CA THR A 67 -4.01 -77.54 15.54
C THR A 67 -3.20 -78.62 14.81
N PRO A 68 -3.64 -79.11 13.64
CA PRO A 68 -2.81 -79.89 12.73
C PRO A 68 -1.57 -79.09 12.29
N GLY A 69 -0.41 -79.41 12.86
CA GLY A 69 0.83 -78.63 12.74
C GLY A 69 1.50 -78.28 14.08
N GLY A 70 0.81 -78.47 15.21
CA GLY A 70 1.42 -78.52 16.55
C GLY A 70 1.34 -77.26 17.41
N ALA A 71 0.70 -76.17 16.95
CA ALA A 71 0.60 -74.91 17.71
C ALA A 71 -0.72 -74.79 18.51
N ASN A 72 -0.64 -74.14 19.69
CA ASN A 72 -1.77 -73.72 20.51
C ASN A 72 -1.44 -72.39 21.22
N ASP A 73 -1.39 -71.31 20.46
CA ASP A 73 -1.04 -69.96 20.93
C ASP A 73 -2.17 -69.32 21.75
N CYS A 74 -3.37 -69.91 21.71
CA CYS A 74 -4.53 -69.47 22.48
C CYS A 74 -4.64 -70.14 23.86
N ASP A 75 -3.63 -70.88 24.32
CA ASP A 75 -3.71 -71.60 25.58
C ASP A 75 -3.82 -70.64 26.78
N GLY A 76 -4.88 -70.83 27.58
CA GLY A 76 -5.19 -69.95 28.72
C GLY A 76 -5.69 -68.55 28.36
N LEU A 77 -5.95 -68.25 27.07
CA LEU A 77 -6.40 -66.94 26.62
C LEU A 77 -7.88 -66.94 26.19
N LEU A 78 -8.52 -65.77 26.30
CA LEU A 78 -9.82 -65.50 25.69
C LEU A 78 -9.58 -65.08 24.24
N GLY A 79 -10.02 -65.93 23.32
CA GLY A 79 -9.79 -65.77 21.91
C GLY A 79 -11.07 -65.59 21.10
N ALA A 80 -10.90 -65.43 19.81
CA ALA A 80 -11.98 -65.44 18.85
C ALA A 80 -11.57 -66.24 17.62
N VAL A 81 -12.56 -66.87 16.99
CA VAL A 81 -12.38 -67.58 15.73
C VAL A 81 -13.37 -67.07 14.71
N SER A 82 -12.94 -66.95 13.45
CA SER A 82 -13.81 -66.66 12.33
C SER A 82 -13.40 -67.51 11.12
N ALA A 83 -14.37 -68.07 10.43
CA ALA A 83 -14.17 -68.81 9.20
C ALA A 83 -15.17 -68.34 8.14
N VAL A 84 -14.66 -67.91 6.99
CA VAL A 84 -15.45 -67.36 5.89
C VAL A 84 -15.07 -68.03 4.59
N VAL A 85 -16.08 -68.37 3.79
CA VAL A 85 -15.94 -68.71 2.37
C VAL A 85 -16.84 -67.76 1.60
N LEU A 86 -16.31 -67.02 0.64
CA LEU A 86 -17.06 -65.97 -0.05
C LEU A 86 -18.20 -66.55 -0.89
N SER A 87 -17.97 -67.64 -1.61
CA SER A 87 -19.00 -68.36 -2.36
C SER A 87 -18.61 -69.81 -2.64
N PHE A 88 -19.58 -70.73 -2.61
CA PHE A 88 -19.35 -72.12 -3.03
C PHE A 88 -19.63 -72.38 -4.50
N VAL A 89 -20.30 -71.45 -5.19
CA VAL A 89 -20.81 -71.67 -6.55
C VAL A 89 -20.31 -70.63 -7.54
N ASN A 90 -19.96 -69.43 -7.08
CA ASN A 90 -19.45 -68.35 -7.92
C ASN A 90 -17.95 -68.11 -7.63
N PRO A 91 -17.15 -67.70 -8.61
CA PRO A 91 -15.73 -67.39 -8.41
C PRO A 91 -15.56 -66.00 -7.77
N VAL A 92 -16.05 -65.82 -6.56
CA VAL A 92 -15.89 -64.57 -5.79
C VAL A 92 -14.55 -64.62 -5.06
N THR A 93 -13.71 -63.62 -5.31
CA THR A 93 -12.38 -63.49 -4.71
C THR A 93 -12.19 -62.07 -4.22
N LEU A 94 -11.32 -61.87 -3.23
CA LEU A 94 -10.72 -60.54 -3.00
C LEU A 94 -9.88 -60.12 -4.21
N ASP A 95 -9.42 -58.87 -4.20
CA ASP A 95 -8.43 -58.40 -5.17
C ASP A 95 -7.15 -59.26 -5.08
N PRO A 96 -6.48 -59.51 -6.23
CA PRO A 96 -5.30 -60.38 -6.27
C PRO A 96 -4.12 -59.85 -5.44
N GLU A 97 -4.05 -58.53 -5.24
CA GLU A 97 -3.08 -57.85 -4.37
C GLU A 97 -3.76 -56.73 -3.58
N GLY A 98 -3.20 -56.39 -2.42
CA GLY A 98 -3.71 -55.34 -1.54
C GLY A 98 -4.19 -55.87 -0.19
N SER A 99 -4.87 -55.01 0.57
CA SER A 99 -5.29 -55.27 1.95
C SER A 99 -6.80 -55.16 2.08
N ALA A 100 -7.41 -56.11 2.79
CA ALA A 100 -8.83 -56.09 3.08
C ALA A 100 -9.08 -56.37 4.57
N VAL A 101 -10.01 -55.63 5.17
CA VAL A 101 -10.53 -55.95 6.51
C VAL A 101 -11.43 -57.17 6.37
N ILE A 102 -11.12 -58.26 7.08
CA ILE A 102 -11.80 -59.55 6.98
C ILE A 102 -12.63 -59.91 8.22
N ALA A 103 -12.36 -59.26 9.35
CA ALA A 103 -13.14 -59.33 10.58
C ALA A 103 -12.84 -58.10 11.45
N LYS A 104 -13.67 -57.83 12.46
CA LYS A 104 -13.41 -56.85 13.51
C LYS A 104 -13.50 -57.53 14.87
N VAL A 105 -12.59 -57.20 15.78
CA VAL A 105 -12.56 -57.73 17.15
C VAL A 105 -12.73 -56.61 18.16
N ASP A 106 -13.59 -56.84 19.15
CA ASP A 106 -13.77 -55.94 20.28
C ASP A 106 -12.93 -56.43 21.46
N VAL A 107 -12.15 -55.52 22.04
CA VAL A 107 -11.21 -55.81 23.12
C VAL A 107 -11.44 -54.87 24.29
N GLU A 108 -11.63 -55.44 25.47
CA GLU A 108 -11.77 -54.74 26.74
C GLU A 108 -10.58 -55.00 27.65
N SER A 109 -10.14 -53.98 28.39
CA SER A 109 -9.08 -54.10 29.39
C SER A 109 -9.30 -53.03 30.46
N GLU A 110 -8.82 -53.30 31.67
CA GLU A 110 -8.85 -52.35 32.78
C GLU A 110 -7.57 -51.52 32.78
N THR A 111 -7.72 -50.20 32.95
CA THR A 111 -6.58 -49.33 33.25
C THR A 111 -6.01 -49.68 34.63
N PRO A 112 -4.69 -49.57 34.85
CA PRO A 112 -4.11 -49.74 36.17
C PRO A 112 -4.78 -48.84 37.22
N ASN A 113 -4.79 -49.28 38.49
CA ASN A 113 -5.46 -48.53 39.57
C ASN A 113 -4.56 -47.49 40.24
N ALA A 114 -3.24 -47.62 40.12
CA ALA A 114 -2.30 -46.71 40.75
C ALA A 114 -1.93 -45.58 39.76
N PRO A 115 -2.05 -44.30 40.15
CA PRO A 115 -1.72 -43.17 39.30
C PRO A 115 -0.32 -43.29 38.69
N GLY A 116 -0.23 -43.22 37.36
CA GLY A 116 1.03 -43.33 36.63
C GLY A 116 1.54 -44.75 36.33
N ASP A 117 0.85 -45.80 36.80
CA ASP A 117 1.13 -47.16 36.35
C ASP A 117 0.56 -47.38 34.94
N CYS A 118 1.26 -48.19 34.15
CA CYS A 118 0.85 -48.54 32.80
C CYS A 118 0.77 -50.07 32.62
N SER A 119 -0.20 -50.54 31.84
CA SER A 119 -0.34 -51.92 31.38
C SER A 119 -0.32 -51.97 29.85
N THR A 120 0.04 -53.12 29.28
CA THR A 120 0.06 -53.33 27.82
C THR A 120 -0.99 -54.35 27.43
N VAL A 121 -1.80 -54.01 26.43
CA VAL A 121 -2.75 -54.91 25.77
C VAL A 121 -2.16 -55.29 24.42
N GLU A 122 -1.94 -56.58 24.19
CA GLU A 122 -1.49 -57.11 22.91
C GLU A 122 -2.57 -58.02 22.31
N VAL A 123 -2.88 -57.82 21.03
CA VAL A 123 -3.83 -58.63 20.26
C VAL A 123 -3.09 -59.20 19.07
N PHE A 124 -3.18 -60.51 18.85
CA PHE A 124 -2.39 -61.19 17.84
C PHE A 124 -3.16 -62.34 17.18
N PHE A 125 -2.83 -62.62 15.92
CA PHE A 125 -3.26 -63.86 15.27
C PHE A 125 -2.43 -65.01 15.84
N GLY A 126 -3.09 -66.00 16.43
CA GLY A 126 -2.45 -67.16 17.05
C GLY A 126 -3.25 -68.41 16.74
N ASP A 127 -2.57 -69.52 16.45
CA ASP A 127 -3.24 -70.78 16.09
C ASP A 127 -3.80 -71.48 17.34
N GLY A 128 -4.96 -72.14 17.22
CA GLY A 128 -5.46 -73.05 18.24
C GLY A 128 -6.64 -72.56 19.08
N CYS A 129 -7.13 -71.33 18.87
CA CYS A 129 -8.41 -70.95 19.46
C CYS A 129 -9.50 -71.87 18.91
N ARG A 130 -10.40 -72.32 19.78
CA ARG A 130 -11.35 -73.37 19.46
C ARG A 130 -12.76 -72.92 19.78
N GLY A 131 -13.57 -72.67 18.77
CA GLY A 131 -15.01 -72.50 18.91
C GLY A 131 -15.75 -73.81 19.26
N ALA A 132 -17.00 -73.97 18.83
CA ALA A 132 -17.73 -75.23 19.04
C ALA A 132 -17.14 -76.42 18.26
N GLY A 133 -16.27 -76.16 17.28
CA GLY A 133 -15.65 -77.15 16.38
C GLY A 133 -14.26 -77.62 16.83
N GLN A 134 -13.39 -77.85 15.86
CA GLN A 134 -11.97 -78.17 16.06
C GLN A 134 -11.16 -76.88 16.34
N PRO A 135 -9.94 -76.99 16.90
CA PRO A 135 -9.02 -75.85 16.99
C PRO A 135 -8.78 -75.23 15.60
N VAL A 136 -8.85 -73.90 15.53
CA VAL A 136 -8.76 -73.15 14.27
C VAL A 136 -7.33 -72.75 14.01
N ARG A 137 -6.88 -73.02 12.79
CA ARG A 137 -5.58 -72.56 12.28
C ARG A 137 -5.80 -71.33 11.41
N ASN A 138 -4.93 -70.33 11.54
CA ASN A 138 -4.89 -69.19 10.64
C ASN A 138 -4.46 -69.66 9.25
N ALA A 139 -5.38 -69.61 8.29
CA ALA A 139 -5.17 -70.11 6.94
C ALA A 139 -6.04 -69.35 5.93
N VAL A 140 -5.54 -69.22 4.71
CA VAL A 140 -6.22 -68.53 3.61
C VAL A 140 -6.32 -69.49 2.43
N THR A 141 -7.49 -69.56 1.81
CA THR A 141 -7.67 -70.28 0.55
C THR A 141 -7.52 -69.29 -0.60
N LEU A 142 -6.49 -69.51 -1.42
CA LEU A 142 -6.14 -68.70 -2.58
C LEU A 142 -5.81 -69.65 -3.75
N ASN A 143 -6.37 -69.39 -4.93
CA ASN A 143 -6.16 -70.22 -6.14
C ASN A 143 -6.39 -71.73 -5.89
N ALA A 144 -7.46 -72.07 -5.16
CA ALA A 144 -7.81 -73.43 -4.75
C ALA A 144 -6.74 -74.16 -3.90
N SER A 145 -5.78 -73.42 -3.35
CA SER A 145 -4.73 -73.92 -2.46
C SER A 145 -4.84 -73.25 -1.09
N THR A 146 -4.46 -73.96 -0.03
CA THR A 146 -4.40 -73.41 1.32
C THR A 146 -3.01 -72.84 1.60
N PHE A 147 -2.96 -71.58 1.99
CA PHE A 147 -1.75 -70.87 2.40
C PHE A 147 -1.81 -70.57 3.90
N ILE A 148 -0.65 -70.64 4.55
CA ILE A 148 -0.47 -70.21 5.94
C ILE A 148 0.16 -68.82 5.90
N PRO A 149 -0.55 -67.77 6.32
CA PRO A 149 -0.05 -66.41 6.26
C PRO A 149 1.01 -66.15 7.34
N GLU A 150 1.80 -65.10 7.15
CA GLU A 150 2.54 -64.48 8.26
C GLU A 150 1.55 -63.85 9.24
N LEU A 151 1.72 -64.11 10.54
CA LEU A 151 0.77 -63.69 11.57
C LEU A 151 1.19 -62.38 12.22
N GLY A 152 0.28 -61.40 12.17
CA GLY A 152 0.48 -60.08 12.76
C GLY A 152 0.08 -59.97 14.23
N ARG A 153 0.50 -58.87 14.85
CA ARG A 153 0.15 -58.45 16.21
C ARG A 153 0.05 -56.93 16.30
N CYS A 154 -0.75 -56.43 17.23
CA CYS A 154 -0.77 -55.01 17.61
C CYS A 154 -0.79 -54.88 19.13
N SER A 155 -0.12 -53.84 19.64
CA SER A 155 -0.06 -53.55 21.08
C SER A 155 -0.45 -52.11 21.36
N THR A 156 -1.17 -51.88 22.45
CA THR A 156 -1.44 -50.55 23.00
C THR A 156 -1.11 -50.50 24.49
N THR A 157 -0.74 -49.33 24.99
CA THR A 157 -0.42 -49.11 26.42
C THR A 157 -1.53 -48.29 27.05
N LEU A 158 -2.05 -48.77 28.19
CA LEU A 158 -3.06 -48.10 29.00
C LEU A 158 -2.42 -47.62 30.29
N CYS A 159 -2.45 -46.32 30.58
CA CYS A 159 -1.90 -45.75 31.81
C CYS A 159 -3.01 -45.17 32.68
N ALA A 160 -2.86 -45.30 34.00
CA ALA A 160 -3.71 -44.60 34.96
C ALA A 160 -3.33 -43.11 34.99
N ALA A 161 -4.33 -42.23 34.89
CA ALA A 161 -4.16 -40.79 35.05
C ALA A 161 -3.41 -40.45 36.35
N ARG A 162 -2.43 -39.56 36.27
CA ARG A 162 -1.83 -38.92 37.46
C ARG A 162 -2.71 -37.74 37.87
N PRO A 163 -2.65 -37.22 39.11
CA PRO A 163 -3.13 -35.86 39.36
C PRO A 163 -2.30 -34.87 38.55
N GLU A 164 -2.94 -33.81 38.05
CA GLU A 164 -2.24 -32.76 37.32
C GLU A 164 -1.15 -32.13 38.20
N ASP A 165 0.06 -32.03 37.65
CA ASP A 165 1.18 -31.37 38.31
C ASP A 165 1.29 -29.95 37.76
N CYS A 166 0.64 -29.01 38.43
CA CYS A 166 0.63 -27.59 38.07
C CYS A 166 2.02 -26.93 38.06
N SER A 167 3.11 -27.65 38.31
CA SER A 167 4.50 -27.19 38.21
C SER A 167 5.29 -27.85 37.07
N ALA A 168 4.77 -28.93 36.48
CA ALA A 168 5.29 -29.57 35.29
C ALA A 168 4.71 -28.89 34.03
N ARG A 169 5.13 -29.35 32.85
CA ARG A 169 4.58 -28.86 31.57
C ARG A 169 3.93 -30.04 30.88
N GLY A 170 2.62 -29.97 30.65
CA GLY A 170 1.89 -31.00 29.93
C GLY A 170 0.49 -31.22 30.49
N ASP A 171 -0.17 -32.23 29.95
CA ASP A 171 -1.43 -32.78 30.45
C ASP A 171 -1.06 -34.10 31.15
N GLU A 172 -0.65 -34.02 32.40
CA GLU A 172 -0.14 -35.18 33.15
C GLU A 172 -1.26 -36.12 33.60
N ASP A 173 -2.47 -35.58 33.79
CA ASP A 173 -3.65 -36.35 34.12
C ASP A 173 -4.37 -36.95 32.90
N GLY A 174 -4.03 -36.50 31.69
CA GLY A 174 -4.52 -37.02 30.42
C GLY A 174 -5.98 -36.64 30.12
N ASN A 175 -6.50 -35.59 30.77
CA ASN A 175 -7.87 -35.14 30.60
C ASN A 175 -8.07 -34.20 29.39
N GLY A 176 -6.97 -33.83 28.71
CA GLY A 176 -6.93 -32.95 27.55
C GLY A 176 -6.74 -31.47 27.87
N LEU A 177 -6.60 -31.11 29.15
CA LEU A 177 -6.24 -29.78 29.64
C LEU A 177 -4.88 -29.89 30.34
N ALA A 178 -4.09 -28.85 30.22
CA ALA A 178 -2.70 -28.85 30.67
C ALA A 178 -2.44 -27.63 31.55
N ASP A 179 -1.60 -27.80 32.56
CA ASP A 179 -1.05 -26.70 33.35
C ASP A 179 -2.16 -25.78 33.90
N CYS A 180 -2.05 -24.46 33.68
CA CYS A 180 -3.02 -23.47 34.14
C CYS A 180 -4.33 -23.42 33.34
N ASP A 181 -4.41 -24.13 32.21
CA ASP A 181 -5.68 -24.32 31.51
C ASP A 181 -6.50 -25.46 32.16
N ASP A 182 -5.88 -26.27 33.02
CA ASP A 182 -6.55 -27.28 33.82
C ASP A 182 -7.26 -26.67 35.06
N PRO A 183 -8.58 -26.91 35.24
CA PRO A 183 -9.32 -26.45 36.42
C PRO A 183 -8.75 -26.91 37.77
N ALA A 184 -8.03 -28.03 37.83
CA ALA A 184 -7.34 -28.52 39.01
C ALA A 184 -6.22 -27.57 39.45
N CYS A 185 -5.67 -26.77 38.54
CA CYS A 185 -4.60 -25.80 38.78
C CYS A 185 -5.10 -24.36 39.01
N ALA A 186 -6.42 -24.13 39.04
CA ALA A 186 -7.00 -22.79 39.11
C ALA A 186 -6.59 -21.98 40.37
N GLU A 187 -6.28 -22.66 41.48
CA GLU A 187 -5.82 -22.04 42.73
C GLU A 187 -4.30 -22.14 42.95
N ASP A 188 -3.56 -22.77 42.02
CA ASP A 188 -2.13 -22.95 42.19
C ASP A 188 -1.42 -21.58 42.15
N PRO A 189 -0.56 -21.24 43.15
CA PRO A 189 0.21 -19.99 43.19
C PRO A 189 0.89 -19.64 41.89
N ALA A 190 1.33 -20.66 41.19
CA ALA A 190 2.09 -20.58 39.97
C ALA A 190 1.17 -20.14 38.79
N CYS A 191 -0.11 -20.51 38.82
CA CYS A 191 -1.14 -20.03 37.89
C CYS A 191 -1.78 -18.70 38.31
N VAL A 192 -1.72 -18.31 39.59
CA VAL A 192 -2.33 -17.07 40.10
C VAL A 192 -1.39 -15.87 40.24
N SER A 193 -0.07 -16.03 40.16
CA SER A 193 0.90 -14.94 40.41
C SER A 193 1.45 -14.24 39.15
N VAL A 194 0.59 -13.91 38.18
CA VAL A 194 0.98 -13.16 36.98
C VAL A 194 0.67 -11.67 37.10
N ASP A 195 1.68 -10.84 36.89
CA ASP A 195 1.55 -9.39 36.81
C ASP A 195 1.23 -8.98 35.38
N VAL A 196 0.16 -8.21 35.21
CA VAL A 196 -0.24 -7.64 33.92
C VAL A 196 -0.33 -6.12 34.01
N SER A 197 0.24 -5.43 33.01
CA SER A 197 0.19 -3.98 32.89
C SER A 197 -0.19 -3.56 31.48
N LEU A 198 -0.98 -2.50 31.40
CA LEU A 198 -1.31 -1.82 30.16
C LEU A 198 -0.49 -0.54 30.05
N GLY A 199 0.20 -0.37 28.93
CA GLY A 199 1.10 0.76 28.69
C GLY A 199 0.94 1.34 27.30
N PHE A 200 1.83 2.29 26.98
CA PHE A 200 1.89 2.91 25.67
C PHE A 200 3.32 2.81 25.12
N GLY A 201 3.45 2.52 23.82
CA GLY A 201 4.69 2.57 23.05
C GLY A 201 4.61 3.62 21.96
N GLY A 202 5.75 4.09 21.45
CA GLY A 202 5.79 5.09 20.37
C GLY A 202 5.28 6.49 20.77
N CYS A 203 4.95 6.70 22.04
CA CYS A 203 4.56 8.00 22.55
C CYS A 203 5.82 8.81 22.87
N GLY A 204 6.25 9.63 21.92
CA GLY A 204 7.41 10.51 22.07
C GLY A 204 7.13 11.67 23.04
N ASP A 205 8.19 12.32 23.51
CA ASP A 205 8.07 13.45 24.45
C ASP A 205 7.44 14.69 23.77
N GLN A 206 7.52 14.79 22.44
CA GLN A 206 7.07 15.96 21.68
C GLN A 206 6.54 15.61 20.29
N VAL A 207 5.52 16.34 19.84
CA VAL A 207 5.05 16.43 18.45
C VAL A 207 5.12 17.88 18.02
N SER A 208 5.65 18.17 16.83
CA SER A 208 5.84 19.55 16.35
C SER A 208 5.29 19.78 14.95
N GLY A 209 5.04 21.04 14.62
CA GLY A 209 4.60 21.48 13.30
C GLY A 209 4.28 22.98 13.26
N GLU A 210 3.69 23.43 12.16
CA GLU A 210 3.38 24.84 11.93
C GLU A 210 2.45 25.44 13.01
N PRO A 211 2.69 26.70 13.44
CA PRO A 211 1.81 27.39 14.38
C PRO A 211 0.34 27.39 13.89
N GLY A 212 -0.56 26.90 14.75
CA GLY A 212 -1.98 26.77 14.43
C GLY A 212 -2.33 25.66 13.42
N GLY A 213 -1.36 24.83 13.02
CA GLY A 213 -1.57 23.64 12.20
C GLY A 213 -2.19 22.47 12.99
N ASP A 214 -2.73 21.49 12.26
CA ASP A 214 -3.18 20.24 12.86
C ASP A 214 -2.00 19.27 12.99
N TYR A 215 -1.99 18.49 14.07
CA TYR A 215 -1.04 17.39 14.25
C TYR A 215 -1.78 16.06 14.37
N SER A 216 -1.10 14.99 13.97
CA SER A 216 -1.54 13.62 14.18
C SER A 216 -0.34 12.74 14.54
N SER A 217 -0.52 11.82 15.48
CA SER A 217 0.51 10.86 15.88
C SER A 217 -0.12 9.52 16.24
N THR A 218 0.54 8.43 15.86
CA THR A 218 0.11 7.07 16.19
C THR A 218 0.82 6.60 17.46
N ILE A 219 0.05 6.11 18.42
CA ILE A 219 0.56 5.57 19.69
C ILE A 219 0.18 4.09 19.77
N ASP A 220 1.15 3.26 20.12
CA ASP A 220 0.94 1.83 20.35
C ASP A 220 0.36 1.61 21.75
N CYS A 221 -0.75 0.87 21.84
CA CYS A 221 -1.29 0.37 23.09
C CYS A 221 -0.64 -0.98 23.41
N THR A 222 0.00 -1.10 24.56
CA THR A 222 0.80 -2.29 24.91
C THR A 222 0.23 -3.05 26.10
N LEU A 223 0.37 -4.37 26.06
CA LEU A 223 0.11 -5.28 27.17
C LEU A 223 1.42 -5.95 27.53
N THR A 224 1.82 -5.82 28.80
CA THR A 224 3.02 -6.48 29.32
C THR A 224 2.63 -7.49 30.39
N ALA A 225 3.08 -8.73 30.21
CA ALA A 225 2.98 -9.79 31.21
C ALA A 225 4.36 -10.09 31.80
N SER A 226 4.44 -10.22 33.12
CA SER A 226 5.66 -10.57 33.86
C SER A 226 5.33 -11.52 35.00
N ASN A 227 6.34 -12.23 35.50
CA ASN A 227 6.17 -13.26 36.53
C ASN A 227 5.22 -14.39 36.06
N ASN A 228 5.22 -14.68 34.76
CA ASN A 228 4.37 -15.70 34.15
C ASN A 228 5.13 -17.01 33.94
N GLY A 229 5.36 -17.75 35.03
CA GLY A 229 6.20 -18.95 35.03
C GLY A 229 5.72 -20.12 34.15
N PHE A 230 4.43 -20.15 33.79
CA PHE A 230 3.80 -21.30 33.12
C PHE A 230 3.77 -21.22 31.61
N GLY A 231 3.97 -20.04 31.03
CA GLY A 231 4.10 -19.92 29.59
C GLY A 231 2.79 -19.72 28.82
N VAL A 232 1.65 -19.53 29.49
CA VAL A 232 0.37 -19.19 28.82
C VAL A 232 0.17 -17.69 28.83
N GLY A 233 0.12 -17.06 27.65
CA GLY A 233 -0.13 -15.62 27.53
C GLY A 233 -1.62 -15.27 27.54
N ALA A 234 -1.92 -13.97 27.44
CA ALA A 234 -3.31 -13.51 27.35
C ALA A 234 -4.03 -14.09 26.12
N GLN A 235 -5.24 -14.60 26.32
CA GLN A 235 -6.11 -15.15 25.27
C GLN A 235 -7.11 -14.12 24.74
N GLY A 236 -7.37 -13.07 25.53
CA GLY A 236 -8.24 -11.96 25.17
C GLY A 236 -8.06 -10.78 26.11
N TRP A 237 -8.59 -9.64 25.72
CA TRP A 237 -8.53 -8.41 26.49
C TRP A 237 -9.65 -7.44 26.10
N SER A 238 -10.01 -6.58 27.03
CA SER A 238 -10.74 -5.35 26.78
C SER A 238 -9.93 -4.17 27.28
N VAL A 239 -9.82 -3.13 26.46
CA VAL A 239 -9.14 -1.88 26.80
C VAL A 239 -10.08 -0.71 26.61
N SER A 240 -9.92 0.27 27.49
CA SER A 240 -10.66 1.52 27.54
C SER A 240 -9.66 2.63 27.84
N ILE A 241 -9.59 3.61 26.94
CA ILE A 241 -8.54 4.63 26.87
C ILE A 241 -9.21 5.99 26.75
N ALA A 242 -8.70 6.97 27.49
CA ALA A 242 -9.13 8.36 27.45
C ALA A 242 -7.95 9.29 27.08
N ALA A 243 -8.28 10.43 26.50
CA ALA A 243 -7.35 11.48 26.11
C ALA A 243 -7.75 12.85 26.69
N GLU A 244 -6.75 13.57 27.19
CA GLU A 244 -6.84 14.91 27.77
C GLU A 244 -5.87 15.84 27.02
N GLY A 245 -6.32 17.04 26.63
CA GLY A 245 -5.52 17.97 25.83
C GLY A 245 -5.26 17.55 24.38
N THR A 246 -5.76 16.37 23.97
CA THR A 246 -5.74 15.83 22.61
C THR A 246 -7.01 14.99 22.38
N SER A 247 -7.28 14.59 21.15
CA SER A 247 -8.44 13.73 20.81
C SER A 247 -7.98 12.42 20.18
N ILE A 248 -8.62 11.31 20.55
CA ILE A 248 -8.41 10.02 19.89
C ILE A 248 -9.25 10.02 18.61
N THR A 249 -8.59 10.01 17.45
CA THR A 249 -9.24 10.08 16.14
C THR A 249 -9.50 8.70 15.56
N SER A 250 -8.70 7.69 15.92
CA SER A 250 -8.86 6.31 15.48
C SER A 250 -8.40 5.31 16.54
N ILE A 251 -8.89 4.07 16.44
CA ILE A 251 -8.34 2.90 17.12
C ILE A 251 -8.43 1.70 16.19
N THR A 252 -7.34 0.94 16.06
CA THR A 252 -7.27 -0.27 15.24
C THR A 252 -6.43 -1.37 15.89
N THR A 253 -6.68 -2.62 15.51
CA THR A 253 -5.80 -3.75 15.84
C THR A 253 -4.84 -4.08 14.70
N ASP A 254 -4.94 -3.43 13.55
CA ASP A 254 -4.11 -3.71 12.37
C ASP A 254 -2.62 -3.46 12.65
N GLY A 255 -1.78 -4.40 12.20
CA GLY A 255 -0.34 -4.37 12.48
C GLY A 255 0.02 -4.59 13.96
N THR A 256 -0.87 -5.21 14.73
CA THR A 256 -0.65 -5.59 16.14
C THR A 256 -0.88 -7.09 16.36
N ALA A 257 -0.62 -7.60 17.57
CA ALA A 257 -0.91 -9.00 17.91
C ALA A 257 -2.41 -9.34 17.86
N GLY A 258 -3.30 -8.33 17.99
CA GLY A 258 -4.75 -8.50 17.92
C GLY A 258 -5.33 -8.59 16.50
N ALA A 259 -4.51 -8.31 15.46
CA ALA A 259 -4.95 -8.40 14.07
C ALA A 259 -5.30 -9.84 13.67
N ASP A 260 -6.05 -9.99 12.57
CA ASP A 260 -6.33 -11.30 11.99
C ASP A 260 -5.03 -11.99 11.55
N VAL A 261 -5.01 -13.33 11.59
CA VAL A 261 -3.89 -14.11 11.04
C VAL A 261 -3.63 -13.83 9.56
N ALA A 262 -4.66 -13.44 8.80
CA ALA A 262 -4.50 -13.00 7.41
C ALA A 262 -3.66 -11.71 7.28
N ASP A 263 -3.68 -10.86 8.31
CA ASP A 263 -3.01 -9.56 8.36
C ASP A 263 -1.73 -9.58 9.23
N GLY A 264 -1.23 -10.78 9.55
CA GLY A 264 0.00 -10.99 10.31
C GLY A 264 -0.16 -10.92 11.84
N GLY A 265 -1.38 -10.85 12.36
CA GLY A 265 -1.67 -10.95 13.79
C GLY A 265 -1.88 -12.39 14.27
N LEU A 266 -2.40 -12.55 15.49
CA LEU A 266 -2.64 -13.86 16.11
C LEU A 266 -4.11 -14.28 16.09
N ARG A 267 -5.05 -13.38 15.80
CA ARG A 267 -6.48 -13.68 15.92
C ARG A 267 -6.94 -14.64 14.81
N ASN A 268 -7.48 -15.80 15.19
CA ASN A 268 -8.00 -16.82 14.29
C ASN A 268 -9.33 -17.36 14.82
N VAL A 269 -10.42 -17.21 14.05
CA VAL A 269 -11.81 -17.53 14.46
C VAL A 269 -12.18 -16.95 15.84
N GLY A 270 -11.62 -15.78 16.15
CA GLY A 270 -11.83 -15.02 17.38
C GLY A 270 -12.82 -13.86 17.21
N PHE A 271 -12.73 -12.88 18.10
CA PHE A 271 -13.56 -11.67 18.10
C PHE A 271 -12.69 -10.42 18.16
N GLU A 272 -13.10 -9.37 17.46
CA GLU A 272 -12.52 -8.04 17.57
C GLU A 272 -13.64 -7.00 17.45
N LYS A 273 -13.56 -5.94 18.26
CA LYS A 273 -14.32 -4.72 18.06
C LYS A 273 -13.59 -3.54 18.67
N SER A 274 -13.24 -2.59 17.81
CA SER A 274 -12.59 -1.33 18.18
C SER A 274 -13.42 -0.13 17.72
N GLN A 275 -13.56 0.90 18.56
CA GLN A 275 -14.29 2.11 18.23
C GLN A 275 -13.83 3.29 19.09
N THR A 276 -13.80 4.48 18.49
CA THR A 276 -13.68 5.74 19.23
C THR A 276 -15.01 6.09 19.89
N THR A 277 -14.97 6.91 20.94
CA THR A 277 -16.14 7.36 21.68
C THR A 277 -15.93 8.72 22.33
N SER A 278 -17.02 9.46 22.53
CA SER A 278 -17.10 10.62 23.42
C SER A 278 -18.01 10.36 24.64
N ASP A 279 -18.64 9.18 24.69
CA ASP A 279 -19.57 8.78 25.74
C ASP A 279 -18.83 7.99 26.83
N ALA A 280 -19.28 8.18 28.06
CA ALA A 280 -18.70 7.56 29.23
C ALA A 280 -19.81 7.15 30.21
N GLY A 281 -19.58 6.07 30.95
CA GLY A 281 -20.45 5.72 32.07
C GLY A 281 -20.44 6.85 33.13
N ALA A 282 -21.58 7.11 33.76
CA ALA A 282 -21.68 8.16 34.77
C ALA A 282 -20.72 7.88 35.96
N GLY A 283 -19.85 8.84 36.29
CA GLY A 283 -18.84 8.70 37.34
C GLY A 283 -17.64 7.82 36.96
N SER A 284 -17.41 7.58 35.67
CA SER A 284 -16.29 6.79 35.18
C SER A 284 -15.03 7.64 34.94
N ASP A 285 -13.88 6.97 34.79
CA ASP A 285 -12.59 7.64 34.57
C ASP A 285 -12.50 8.32 33.18
N CYS A 286 -13.46 8.05 32.29
CA CYS A 286 -13.54 8.60 30.94
C CYS A 286 -14.47 9.82 30.83
N GLU A 287 -15.13 10.24 31.91
CA GLU A 287 -16.13 11.30 31.86
C GLU A 287 -15.51 12.64 31.43
N GLY A 288 -16.01 13.21 30.33
CA GLY A 288 -15.54 14.48 29.77
C GLY A 288 -14.31 14.40 28.86
N PHE A 289 -13.82 13.19 28.55
CA PHE A 289 -12.66 12.98 27.69
C PHE A 289 -13.02 12.35 26.35
N SER A 290 -12.20 12.60 25.33
CA SER A 290 -12.21 11.79 24.11
C SER A 290 -11.69 10.40 24.45
N GLY A 291 -12.41 9.35 24.02
CA GLY A 291 -12.11 7.98 24.39
C GLY A 291 -12.04 7.02 23.22
N ALA A 292 -11.52 5.83 23.50
CA ALA A 292 -11.55 4.69 22.60
C ALA A 292 -11.67 3.40 23.40
N VAL A 293 -12.36 2.43 22.83
CA VAL A 293 -12.50 1.09 23.40
C VAL A 293 -12.15 0.04 22.37
N SER A 294 -11.49 -1.02 22.80
CA SER A 294 -11.22 -2.20 21.98
C SER A 294 -11.40 -3.47 22.80
N ALA A 295 -12.00 -4.49 22.21
CA ALA A 295 -12.15 -5.81 22.81
C ALA A 295 -11.73 -6.88 21.80
N VAL A 296 -10.86 -7.80 22.23
CA VAL A 296 -10.28 -8.84 21.39
C VAL A 296 -10.34 -10.19 22.12
N VAL A 297 -10.72 -11.24 21.40
CA VAL A 297 -10.52 -12.64 21.77
C VAL A 297 -9.76 -13.29 20.61
N LEU A 298 -8.60 -13.89 20.88
CA LEU A 298 -7.74 -14.41 19.83
C LEU A 298 -8.36 -15.61 19.10
N SER A 299 -8.98 -16.54 19.81
CA SER A 299 -9.71 -17.66 19.22
C SER A 299 -10.74 -18.22 20.19
N PHE A 300 -11.88 -18.67 19.68
CA PHE A 300 -12.86 -19.43 20.48
C PHE A 300 -12.66 -20.95 20.43
N THR A 301 -11.84 -21.44 19.51
CA THR A 301 -11.73 -22.88 19.22
C THR A 301 -10.30 -23.41 19.26
N MET A 302 -9.30 -22.54 19.36
CA MET A 302 -7.88 -22.91 19.42
C MET A 302 -7.21 -22.22 20.62
N PRO A 303 -6.19 -22.82 21.23
CA PRO A 303 -5.46 -22.24 22.36
C PRO A 303 -4.44 -21.19 21.86
N VAL A 304 -4.93 -20.10 21.27
CA VAL A 304 -4.07 -19.01 20.76
C VAL A 304 -3.88 -17.96 21.85
N THR A 305 -2.63 -17.68 22.19
CA THR A 305 -2.28 -16.71 23.23
C THR A 305 -1.24 -15.70 22.75
N LEU A 306 -1.16 -14.55 23.42
CA LEU A 306 0.03 -13.70 23.36
C LEU A 306 1.26 -14.46 23.91
N ARG A 307 2.43 -13.82 23.81
CA ARG A 307 3.61 -14.29 24.53
C ARG A 307 3.33 -14.30 26.04
N ALA A 308 3.78 -15.34 26.71
CA ALA A 308 3.62 -15.48 28.15
C ALA A 308 4.32 -14.36 28.93
N GLU A 309 5.45 -13.91 28.43
CA GLU A 309 6.29 -12.92 29.09
C GLU A 309 6.74 -11.84 28.10
N GLY A 310 6.84 -10.62 28.60
CA GLY A 310 7.22 -9.43 27.83
C GLY A 310 6.03 -8.62 27.32
N THR A 311 6.35 -7.69 26.43
CA THR A 311 5.41 -6.68 25.94
C THR A 311 4.92 -7.02 24.53
N SER A 312 3.61 -6.90 24.31
CA SER A 312 2.97 -7.00 23.00
C SER A 312 2.20 -5.72 22.70
N VAL A 313 2.25 -5.26 21.44
CA VAL A 313 1.32 -4.23 20.95
C VAL A 313 -0.01 -4.92 20.65
N ILE A 314 -1.09 -4.40 21.24
CA ILE A 314 -2.43 -5.01 21.19
C ILE A 314 -3.49 -4.16 20.48
N ALA A 315 -3.22 -2.86 20.32
CA ALA A 315 -3.98 -1.92 19.52
C ALA A 315 -3.08 -0.72 19.17
N LYS A 316 -3.49 0.08 18.19
CA LYS A 316 -2.91 1.38 17.88
C LYS A 316 -4.00 2.42 17.93
N ILE A 317 -3.69 3.58 18.47
CA ILE A 317 -4.57 4.74 18.44
C ILE A 317 -3.89 5.87 17.67
N ASP A 318 -4.67 6.59 16.88
CA ASP A 318 -4.23 7.89 16.38
C ASP A 318 -4.77 8.97 17.32
N VAL A 319 -3.87 9.86 17.73
CA VAL A 319 -4.22 11.07 18.46
C VAL A 319 -4.00 12.27 17.57
N GLY A 320 -4.90 13.24 17.66
CA GLY A 320 -4.82 14.46 16.87
C GLY A 320 -5.40 15.65 17.60
N GLY A 321 -4.91 16.82 17.22
CA GLY A 321 -5.33 18.09 17.77
C GLY A 321 -4.73 19.24 16.97
N ARG A 322 -4.92 20.46 17.47
CA ARG A 322 -4.38 21.66 16.86
C ARG A 322 -3.22 22.20 17.69
N LEU A 323 -2.11 22.53 17.04
CA LEU A 323 -0.96 23.16 17.68
C LEU A 323 -1.32 24.58 18.13
N PRO A 324 -0.65 25.12 19.17
CA PRO A 324 -0.79 26.51 19.54
C PRO A 324 -0.54 27.47 18.37
N ALA A 325 -1.21 28.62 18.36
CA ALA A 325 -1.03 29.63 17.31
C ALA A 325 0.27 30.44 17.47
N ASP A 326 0.81 30.50 18.69
CA ASP A 326 2.03 31.24 18.98
C ASP A 326 3.24 30.31 18.78
N ALA A 327 4.13 30.64 17.84
CA ALA A 327 5.37 29.91 17.59
C ALA A 327 6.20 29.76 18.88
N GLY A 328 6.78 28.58 19.10
CA GLY A 328 7.56 28.24 20.29
C GLY A 328 6.74 27.93 21.54
N SER A 329 5.42 27.95 21.45
CA SER A 329 4.55 27.51 22.54
C SER A 329 4.10 26.07 22.36
N CYS A 330 3.88 25.39 23.48
CA CYS A 330 3.44 24.00 23.50
C CYS A 330 2.13 23.84 24.27
N SER A 331 1.36 22.83 23.88
CA SER A 331 0.19 22.36 24.61
C SER A 331 0.39 20.92 25.07
N ALA A 332 0.01 20.60 26.31
CA ALA A 332 0.19 19.26 26.85
C ALA A 332 -0.92 18.32 26.35
N GLY A 333 -0.52 17.22 25.71
CA GLY A 333 -1.38 16.10 25.37
C GLY A 333 -1.14 14.93 26.32
N ARG A 334 -2.20 14.21 26.68
CA ARG A 334 -2.11 13.04 27.55
C ARG A 334 -3.09 11.96 27.12
N VAL A 335 -2.63 10.72 27.08
CA VAL A 335 -3.46 9.52 26.94
C VAL A 335 -3.27 8.60 28.13
N PHE A 336 -4.34 7.95 28.57
CA PHE A 336 -4.30 7.05 29.72
C PHE A 336 -5.37 5.98 29.63
N TYR A 337 -5.07 4.79 30.14
CA TYR A 337 -6.11 3.78 30.31
C TYR A 337 -7.04 4.22 31.45
N ALA A 338 -8.33 4.16 31.17
CA ALA A 338 -9.40 4.69 32.01
C ALA A 338 -10.57 3.70 31.96
N ASN A 339 -11.16 3.35 33.09
CA ASN A 339 -12.31 2.43 33.07
C ASN A 339 -13.60 3.20 32.79
N GLY A 340 -14.42 2.66 31.88
CA GLY A 340 -15.80 3.08 31.68
C GLY A 340 -16.05 3.99 30.46
N CYS A 341 -15.10 4.11 29.53
CA CYS A 341 -15.40 4.65 28.21
C CYS A 341 -16.44 3.73 27.55
N GLN A 342 -17.40 4.32 26.84
CA GLN A 342 -18.55 3.60 26.33
C GLN A 342 -18.77 3.97 24.87
N GLY A 343 -18.56 3.05 23.93
CA GLY A 343 -19.06 3.28 22.56
C GLY A 343 -20.51 2.80 22.41
N ALA A 344 -20.87 2.13 21.32
CA ALA A 344 -22.24 1.67 21.09
C ALA A 344 -22.77 0.59 22.08
N GLY A 345 -21.96 0.16 23.05
CA GLY A 345 -22.26 -0.93 23.98
C GLY A 345 -22.35 -0.47 25.44
N GLN A 346 -22.06 -1.37 26.38
CA GLN A 346 -21.89 -1.04 27.80
C GLN A 346 -20.54 -0.35 28.04
N PRO A 347 -20.37 0.38 29.16
CA PRO A 347 -19.06 0.87 29.59
C PRO A 347 -18.02 -0.24 29.65
N VAL A 348 -16.83 0.00 29.11
CA VAL A 348 -15.75 -0.99 29.00
C VAL A 348 -14.75 -0.82 30.13
N ALA A 349 -14.47 -1.91 30.84
CA ALA A 349 -13.39 -1.97 31.81
C ALA A 349 -12.10 -2.48 31.15
N ASN A 350 -10.95 -2.05 31.65
CA ASN A 350 -9.66 -2.62 31.30
C ASN A 350 -9.51 -3.97 32.01
N ALA A 351 -9.49 -5.06 31.23
CA ALA A 351 -9.46 -6.41 31.75
C ALA A 351 -8.73 -7.36 30.78
N ILE A 352 -7.94 -8.28 31.32
CA ILE A 352 -7.19 -9.26 30.54
C ILE A 352 -7.70 -10.67 30.86
N THR A 353 -8.02 -11.47 29.85
CA THR A 353 -8.34 -12.89 30.02
C THR A 353 -7.07 -13.71 29.81
N MET A 354 -6.65 -14.40 30.88
CA MET A 354 -5.45 -15.24 30.91
C MET A 354 -5.67 -16.39 31.90
N ASN A 355 -5.27 -17.62 31.57
CA ASN A 355 -5.42 -18.81 32.42
C ASN A 355 -6.89 -19.01 32.88
N ALA A 356 -7.85 -18.86 31.95
CA ALA A 356 -9.29 -18.89 32.23
C ALA A 356 -9.79 -17.89 33.30
N GLN A 357 -8.96 -16.93 33.71
CA GLN A 357 -9.27 -15.92 34.72
C GLN A 357 -9.30 -14.52 34.11
N THR A 358 -10.10 -13.65 34.70
CA THR A 358 -10.07 -12.21 34.40
C THR A 358 -9.09 -11.52 35.35
N ARG A 359 -8.08 -10.86 34.78
CA ARG A 359 -7.04 -10.11 35.49
C ARG A 359 -7.30 -8.62 35.33
N VAL A 360 -7.15 -7.87 36.41
CA VAL A 360 -7.19 -6.40 36.39
C VAL A 360 -5.77 -5.87 36.22
N PRO A 361 -5.45 -5.20 35.10
CA PRO A 361 -4.11 -4.70 34.85
C PRO A 361 -3.81 -3.44 35.63
N THR A 362 -2.53 -3.20 35.88
CA THR A 362 -2.06 -1.86 36.24
C THR A 362 -2.17 -0.95 35.01
N LEU A 363 -2.68 0.27 35.22
CA LEU A 363 -3.05 1.18 34.13
C LEU A 363 -1.98 2.26 33.92
N GLY A 364 -1.37 2.25 32.74
CA GLY A 364 -0.39 3.23 32.31
C GLY A 364 -0.99 4.52 31.75
N ARG A 365 -0.10 5.50 31.57
CA ARG A 365 -0.38 6.77 30.91
C ARG A 365 0.82 7.20 30.09
N CYS A 366 0.57 8.02 29.07
CA CYS A 366 1.60 8.75 28.36
C CYS A 366 1.23 10.24 28.26
N SER A 367 2.22 11.11 28.32
CA SER A 367 2.11 12.54 28.10
C SER A 367 3.13 12.97 27.06
N PHE A 368 2.77 13.95 26.23
CA PHE A 368 3.63 14.56 25.22
C PHE A 368 3.31 16.05 25.11
N ASP A 369 4.28 16.83 24.63
CA ASP A 369 4.06 18.24 24.31
C ASP A 369 3.80 18.40 22.80
N ALA A 370 2.69 19.04 22.45
CA ALA A 370 2.37 19.41 21.07
C ALA A 370 2.80 20.87 20.86
N CYS A 371 3.96 21.06 20.23
CA CYS A 371 4.65 22.33 20.11
C CYS A 371 4.50 22.96 18.73
N ALA A 372 4.09 24.22 18.69
CA ALA A 372 4.24 25.02 17.49
C ALA A 372 5.73 25.32 17.30
N GLU A 373 6.29 24.94 16.16
CA GLU A 373 7.71 25.18 15.90
C GLU A 373 7.99 26.69 15.96
N GLU A 374 8.99 27.09 16.76
CA GLU A 374 9.68 28.36 16.48
C GLU A 374 10.29 28.15 15.11
N GLY A 375 9.85 28.91 14.11
CA GLY A 375 10.34 28.72 12.74
C GLY A 375 11.85 28.51 12.74
N ASP A 376 12.26 27.26 12.48
CA ASP A 376 13.65 26.94 12.20
C ASP A 376 14.02 27.74 10.95
N GLY A 377 15.22 28.33 10.97
CA GLY A 377 15.60 29.48 10.15
C GLY A 377 15.01 29.47 8.75
N GLY A 378 14.21 30.50 8.44
CA GLY A 378 13.45 30.62 7.20
C GLY A 378 14.20 30.07 6.00
N LEU A 379 13.58 29.08 5.33
CA LEU A 379 13.96 28.67 3.99
C LEU A 379 14.13 29.95 3.16
N ALA A 380 15.15 29.97 2.32
CA ALA A 380 15.35 31.08 1.42
C ALA A 380 14.06 31.34 0.63
N GLU A 381 13.66 32.59 0.53
CA GLU A 381 12.57 32.97 -0.35
C GLU A 381 13.07 32.94 -1.79
N PHE A 382 12.32 32.27 -2.65
CA PHE A 382 12.62 32.16 -4.07
C PHE A 382 11.52 32.82 -4.89
N GLU A 383 11.89 33.66 -5.84
CA GLU A 383 10.98 34.27 -6.80
C GLU A 383 11.42 33.95 -8.23
N LEU A 384 10.52 33.34 -8.99
CA LEU A 384 10.63 33.17 -10.43
C LEU A 384 10.05 34.40 -11.13
N ALA A 385 10.87 35.07 -11.93
CA ALA A 385 10.48 36.25 -12.69
C ALA A 385 11.11 36.20 -14.10
N PHE A 386 11.06 37.32 -14.82
CA PHE A 386 11.67 37.46 -16.12
C PHE A 386 12.45 38.78 -16.20
N SER A 387 13.44 38.83 -17.07
CA SER A 387 14.11 40.09 -17.45
C SER A 387 14.21 40.20 -18.97
N GLY A 388 13.86 41.37 -19.49
CA GLY A 388 13.91 41.72 -20.91
C GLY A 388 13.98 43.24 -21.09
N GLU A 389 14.04 43.71 -22.34
CA GLU A 389 14.33 45.12 -22.66
C GLU A 389 13.12 46.07 -22.55
N ASN A 390 11.93 45.57 -22.25
CA ASN A 390 10.70 46.37 -22.36
C ASN A 390 10.50 47.31 -21.18
N SER A 391 10.70 48.61 -21.39
CA SER A 391 10.28 49.68 -20.46
C SER A 391 9.10 50.50 -20.94
N GLU A 392 8.65 50.33 -22.19
CA GLU A 392 7.64 51.15 -22.87
C GLU A 392 6.78 50.31 -23.84
N THR A 393 5.78 50.93 -24.47
CA THR A 393 4.94 50.28 -25.51
C THR A 393 5.75 50.11 -26.80
N ILE A 394 5.72 48.91 -27.38
CA ILE A 394 6.46 48.57 -28.60
C ILE A 394 5.53 48.73 -29.80
N GLU A 395 5.91 49.60 -30.73
CA GLU A 395 5.15 49.83 -31.96
C GLU A 395 5.60 48.87 -33.07
N GLY A 396 4.65 48.39 -33.87
CA GLY A 396 4.98 47.62 -35.06
C GLY A 396 3.81 47.41 -36.01
N VAL A 397 4.14 47.13 -37.27
CA VAL A 397 3.15 47.10 -38.35
C VAL A 397 2.19 45.93 -38.14
N TYR A 398 0.89 46.23 -38.19
CA TYR A 398 -0.19 45.26 -38.06
C TYR A 398 0.05 44.02 -38.93
N GLY A 399 -0.09 42.85 -38.32
CA GLY A 399 0.06 41.56 -39.00
C GLY A 399 1.51 41.11 -39.21
N LEU A 400 2.51 41.95 -38.93
CA LEU A 400 3.89 41.48 -38.76
C LEU A 400 4.07 40.82 -37.40
N THR A 401 5.13 40.03 -37.31
CA THR A 401 5.46 39.25 -36.13
C THR A 401 6.44 40.03 -35.23
N PHE A 402 6.04 40.25 -33.99
CA PHE A 402 6.92 40.62 -32.90
C PHE A 402 7.67 39.37 -32.40
N ASN A 403 8.99 39.49 -32.25
CA ASN A 403 9.86 38.47 -31.66
C ASN A 403 10.74 39.11 -30.60
N GLN A 404 10.91 38.44 -29.46
CA GLN A 404 11.84 38.88 -28.43
C GLN A 404 12.39 37.69 -27.64
N THR A 405 13.66 37.81 -27.27
CA THR A 405 14.30 36.90 -26.34
C THR A 405 14.26 37.50 -24.94
N ILE A 406 13.78 36.75 -23.95
CA ILE A 406 13.76 37.15 -22.54
C ILE A 406 14.38 36.09 -21.65
N ASP A 407 15.03 36.51 -20.56
CA ASP A 407 15.62 35.61 -19.59
C ASP A 407 14.60 35.27 -18.49
N CYS A 408 14.47 33.99 -18.17
CA CYS A 408 13.80 33.50 -16.98
C CYS A 408 14.76 33.64 -15.79
N THR A 409 14.34 34.35 -14.74
CA THR A 409 15.19 34.67 -13.60
C THR A 409 14.71 34.00 -12.32
N LEU A 410 15.67 33.59 -11.49
CA LEU A 410 15.44 33.09 -10.13
C LEU A 410 16.12 34.02 -9.15
N THR A 411 15.34 34.66 -8.29
CA THR A 411 15.81 35.55 -7.24
C THR A 411 15.73 34.83 -5.90
N THR A 412 16.84 34.88 -5.15
CA THR A 412 16.94 34.34 -3.79
C THR A 412 17.02 35.49 -2.79
N THR A 413 16.06 35.57 -1.86
CA THR A 413 16.02 36.52 -0.75
C THR A 413 15.91 35.79 0.58
N GLU A 414 16.22 36.51 1.67
CA GLU A 414 16.11 36.01 3.05
C GLU A 414 16.87 34.71 3.39
N ASN A 415 17.75 34.25 2.50
CA ASN A 415 18.56 33.06 2.74
C ASN A 415 19.58 33.29 3.85
N ARG A 416 19.45 32.54 4.95
CA ARG A 416 20.37 32.58 6.09
C ARG A 416 21.45 31.50 6.05
N THR A 417 21.51 30.74 4.95
CA THR A 417 22.51 29.69 4.69
C THR A 417 23.56 30.16 3.68
N GLU A 418 24.68 29.44 3.57
CA GLU A 418 25.68 29.65 2.53
C GLU A 418 25.32 28.94 1.20
N VAL A 419 24.22 28.19 1.19
CA VAL A 419 23.80 27.30 0.11
C VAL A 419 22.67 27.98 -0.67
N GLY A 420 22.85 28.18 -1.98
CA GLY A 420 21.76 28.62 -2.87
C GLY A 420 21.02 27.43 -3.49
N ALA A 421 20.11 27.71 -4.44
CA ALA A 421 19.37 26.66 -5.14
C ALA A 421 20.32 25.67 -5.86
N GLN A 422 20.09 24.37 -5.68
CA GLN A 422 20.93 23.31 -6.29
C GLN A 422 20.33 22.77 -7.60
N GLY A 423 19.05 23.04 -7.81
CA GLY A 423 18.30 22.65 -8.99
C GLY A 423 16.92 23.26 -8.97
N TRP A 424 16.22 23.18 -10.10
CA TRP A 424 14.88 23.71 -10.27
C TRP A 424 14.17 23.02 -11.42
N SER A 425 12.85 23.09 -11.39
CA SER A 425 11.98 22.84 -12.53
C SER A 425 11.11 24.07 -12.78
N ILE A 426 10.97 24.45 -14.04
CA ILE A 426 10.12 25.56 -14.47
C ILE A 426 9.20 25.11 -15.61
N SER A 427 8.03 25.73 -15.64
CA SER A 427 6.95 25.42 -16.57
C SER A 427 6.20 26.71 -16.88
N LEU A 428 6.05 27.01 -18.17
CA LEU A 428 5.75 28.33 -18.70
C LEU A 428 4.62 28.29 -19.72
N ALA A 429 3.82 29.35 -19.79
CA ALA A 429 2.85 29.54 -20.86
C ALA A 429 2.58 31.01 -21.18
N GLY A 430 2.35 31.28 -22.46
CA GLY A 430 1.87 32.57 -22.94
C GLY A 430 0.35 32.75 -22.80
N ASP A 431 -0.11 33.98 -23.00
CA ASP A 431 -1.48 34.29 -23.35
C ASP A 431 -1.86 33.70 -24.72
N PRO A 432 -3.16 33.50 -25.00
CA PRO A 432 -3.61 33.18 -26.35
C PRO A 432 -3.07 34.17 -27.40
N GLY A 433 -2.38 33.64 -28.41
CA GLY A 433 -1.76 34.42 -29.48
C GLY A 433 -0.33 34.92 -29.15
N LEU A 434 0.23 34.57 -27.99
CA LEU A 434 1.65 34.69 -27.70
C LEU A 434 2.24 33.28 -27.53
N ASP A 435 3.10 32.92 -28.47
CA ASP A 435 3.76 31.63 -28.53
C ASP A 435 5.17 31.72 -27.92
N ILE A 436 5.54 30.70 -27.16
CA ILE A 436 6.94 30.46 -26.78
C ILE A 436 7.52 29.55 -27.87
N ILE A 437 8.44 30.09 -28.67
CA ILE A 437 8.98 29.43 -29.86
C ILE A 437 10.39 28.86 -29.66
N GLY A 438 11.01 29.18 -28.52
CA GLY A 438 12.33 28.68 -28.14
C GLY A 438 12.50 28.69 -26.63
N ILE A 439 13.24 27.72 -26.11
CA ILE A 439 13.74 27.70 -24.74
C ILE A 439 15.14 27.08 -24.72
N THR A 440 16.07 27.69 -23.99
CA THR A 440 17.43 27.18 -23.81
C THR A 440 18.00 27.56 -22.45
N VAL A 441 18.97 26.79 -21.96
CA VAL A 441 19.81 27.16 -20.82
C VAL A 441 21.12 27.83 -21.24
N ASP A 442 21.45 27.80 -22.54
CA ASP A 442 22.72 28.29 -23.06
C ASP A 442 22.85 29.80 -22.85
N GLY A 443 24.04 30.23 -22.42
CA GLY A 443 24.29 31.63 -22.07
C GLY A 443 23.65 32.08 -20.74
N THR A 444 23.14 31.16 -19.93
CA THR A 444 22.61 31.41 -18.59
C THR A 444 23.49 30.77 -17.52
N THR A 445 23.20 31.00 -16.23
CA THR A 445 23.90 30.35 -15.12
C THR A 445 23.68 28.82 -15.09
N ALA A 446 22.65 28.34 -15.78
CA ALA A 446 22.28 26.92 -15.87
C ALA A 446 23.07 26.12 -16.92
N ALA A 447 23.83 26.80 -17.79
CA ALA A 447 24.62 26.17 -18.83
C ALA A 447 25.72 25.25 -18.24
N ASP A 448 26.29 24.40 -19.08
CA ASP A 448 27.46 23.60 -18.69
C ASP A 448 28.64 24.49 -18.33
N GLU A 449 29.51 24.01 -17.45
CA GLU A 449 30.73 24.74 -17.04
C GLU A 449 31.61 25.13 -18.24
N ASP A 450 31.72 24.24 -19.24
CA ASP A 450 32.50 24.49 -20.46
C ASP A 450 31.90 25.63 -21.33
N GLU A 451 30.65 26.00 -21.08
CA GLU A 451 29.91 27.09 -21.73
C GLU A 451 29.77 28.33 -20.83
N GLY A 452 30.41 28.31 -19.66
CA GLY A 452 30.43 29.43 -18.71
C GLY A 452 29.30 29.43 -17.67
N GLY A 453 28.50 28.37 -17.59
CA GLY A 453 27.50 28.17 -16.54
C GLY A 453 28.03 27.45 -15.30
N LEU A 454 27.13 27.06 -14.40
CA LEU A 454 27.46 26.35 -13.16
C LEU A 454 27.23 24.84 -13.22
N ARG A 455 26.60 24.30 -14.27
CA ARG A 455 26.26 22.88 -14.29
C ARG A 455 27.53 22.02 -14.49
N ARG A 456 27.79 21.10 -13.55
CA ARG A 456 28.96 20.20 -13.51
C ARG A 456 28.55 18.77 -13.24
N GLY A 457 28.41 17.97 -14.31
CA GLY A 457 27.98 16.57 -14.21
C GLY A 457 26.55 16.42 -13.65
N GLY A 458 25.73 17.47 -13.80
CA GLY A 458 24.34 17.51 -13.41
C GLY A 458 23.39 16.99 -14.49
N PHE A 459 22.14 17.44 -14.42
CA PHE A 459 21.07 17.10 -15.36
C PHE A 459 20.48 18.36 -15.96
N GLU A 460 20.11 18.29 -17.22
CA GLU A 460 19.36 19.34 -17.90
C GLU A 460 18.41 18.68 -18.90
N LYS A 461 17.17 19.15 -18.90
CA LYS A 461 16.17 18.79 -19.89
C LYS A 461 15.27 19.99 -20.12
N THR A 462 15.43 20.58 -21.30
CA THR A 462 14.72 21.79 -21.72
C THR A 462 14.01 21.55 -23.04
N GLU A 463 12.72 21.81 -23.12
CA GLU A 463 11.92 21.56 -24.33
C GLU A 463 10.65 22.42 -24.39
N LEU A 464 10.19 22.66 -25.62
CA LEU A 464 8.87 23.23 -25.88
C LEU A 464 7.78 22.18 -25.63
N THR A 465 6.60 22.63 -25.24
CA THR A 465 5.43 21.78 -25.02
C THR A 465 4.35 22.07 -26.07
N GLU A 466 3.73 21.01 -26.58
CA GLU A 466 2.75 21.08 -27.68
C GLU A 466 1.44 20.39 -27.30
N GLY A 467 0.37 20.72 -28.01
CA GLY A 467 -0.96 20.13 -27.86
C GLY A 467 -1.94 21.04 -27.13
N ALA A 468 -3.23 20.91 -27.45
CA ALA A 468 -4.27 21.82 -26.98
C ALA A 468 -4.30 21.93 -25.45
N GLY A 469 -4.01 23.13 -24.94
CA GLY A 469 -3.94 23.39 -23.50
C GLY A 469 -2.64 22.93 -22.87
N ASN A 470 -1.60 22.67 -23.65
CA ASN A 470 -0.24 22.30 -23.24
C ASN A 470 0.82 23.15 -23.97
N GLU A 471 0.43 24.16 -24.76
CA GLU A 471 1.36 25.05 -25.44
C GLU A 471 2.19 25.87 -24.43
N GLY A 472 3.51 25.84 -24.58
CA GLY A 472 4.43 26.47 -23.63
C GLY A 472 5.85 25.91 -23.69
N ALA A 473 6.54 25.97 -22.56
CA ALA A 473 7.89 25.42 -22.42
C ALA A 473 8.12 24.88 -21.02
N VAL A 474 9.01 23.88 -20.91
CA VAL A 474 9.46 23.31 -19.64
C VAL A 474 10.98 23.22 -19.61
N SER A 475 11.57 23.40 -18.43
CA SER A 475 13.00 23.13 -18.19
C SER A 475 13.20 22.55 -16.79
N ALA A 476 14.02 21.51 -16.69
CA ALA A 476 14.42 20.91 -15.42
C ALA A 476 15.95 20.81 -15.38
N VAL A 477 16.53 21.38 -14.32
CA VAL A 477 17.98 21.48 -14.16
C VAL A 477 18.39 21.01 -12.76
N VAL A 478 19.44 20.19 -12.70
CA VAL A 478 20.20 19.87 -11.50
C VAL A 478 21.64 20.26 -11.76
N LEU A 479 22.25 21.11 -10.93
CA LEU A 479 23.58 21.64 -11.21
C LEU A 479 24.68 20.57 -11.11
N SER A 480 24.59 19.64 -10.16
CA SER A 480 25.51 18.51 -10.04
C SER A 480 24.90 17.35 -9.24
N PHE A 481 25.27 16.11 -9.58
CA PHE A 481 24.93 14.93 -8.78
C PHE A 481 26.06 14.47 -7.85
N THR A 482 27.28 14.97 -8.05
CA THR A 482 28.48 14.45 -7.40
C THR A 482 29.13 15.45 -6.45
N GLU A 483 28.92 16.74 -6.68
CA GLU A 483 29.49 17.82 -5.88
C GLU A 483 28.38 18.78 -5.45
N LEU A 484 28.59 19.51 -4.34
CA LEU A 484 27.67 20.56 -3.94
C LEU A 484 27.92 21.78 -4.84
N VAL A 485 27.05 21.96 -5.84
CA VAL A 485 27.02 23.13 -6.71
C VAL A 485 25.68 23.83 -6.56
N THR A 486 25.73 25.14 -6.35
CA THR A 486 24.57 25.96 -6.00
C THR A 486 24.60 27.27 -6.77
N LEU A 487 23.43 27.87 -7.02
CA LEU A 487 23.37 29.30 -7.30
C LEU A 487 23.94 30.11 -6.11
N PRO A 488 24.27 31.40 -6.31
CA PRO A 488 24.61 32.29 -5.19
C PRO A 488 23.51 32.28 -4.12
N PRO A 489 23.88 32.33 -2.82
CA PRO A 489 22.90 32.25 -1.73
C PRO A 489 21.95 33.45 -1.68
N ALA A 490 22.25 34.56 -2.36
CA ALA A 490 21.36 35.69 -2.51
C ALA A 490 21.56 36.37 -3.89
N GLY A 491 20.52 37.04 -4.38
CA GLY A 491 20.53 37.76 -5.64
C GLY A 491 19.76 37.04 -6.75
N THR A 492 19.89 37.54 -7.97
CA THR A 492 19.12 37.09 -9.14
C THR A 492 20.04 36.42 -10.15
N ALA A 493 19.66 35.24 -10.62
CA ALA A 493 20.35 34.51 -11.69
C ALA A 493 19.41 34.27 -12.88
N ALA A 494 19.94 34.39 -14.10
CA ALA A 494 19.25 33.87 -15.29
C ALA A 494 19.42 32.36 -15.32
N ILE A 495 18.29 31.63 -15.38
CA ILE A 495 18.24 30.16 -15.27
C ILE A 495 17.77 29.47 -16.55
N ALA A 496 17.10 30.20 -17.43
CA ALA A 496 16.75 29.79 -18.78
C ALA A 496 16.49 31.05 -19.61
N ARG A 497 16.42 30.89 -20.93
CA ARG A 497 16.11 31.94 -21.89
C ARG A 497 15.02 31.43 -22.82
N ILE A 498 14.01 32.26 -23.07
CA ILE A 498 12.93 31.92 -23.98
C ILE A 498 12.81 32.94 -25.10
N ASP A 499 12.40 32.47 -26.26
CA ASP A 499 12.03 33.29 -27.40
C ASP A 499 10.50 33.32 -27.49
N ILE A 500 9.94 34.52 -27.45
CA ILE A 500 8.50 34.77 -27.51
C ILE A 500 8.13 35.40 -28.84
N GLN A 501 6.98 34.99 -29.38
CA GLN A 501 6.48 35.41 -30.67
C GLN A 501 4.99 35.73 -30.59
N CYS A 502 4.57 36.88 -31.13
CA CYS A 502 3.15 37.19 -31.35
C CYS A 502 2.98 38.19 -32.49
N PRO A 503 1.81 38.24 -33.16
CA PRO A 503 1.55 39.29 -34.15
C PRO A 503 1.35 40.64 -33.47
N PHE A 504 1.74 41.73 -34.14
CA PHE A 504 1.28 43.07 -33.75
C PHE A 504 -0.24 43.17 -33.89
N PRO A 505 -0.93 43.82 -32.93
CA PRO A 505 -2.38 43.94 -32.93
C PRO A 505 -2.88 44.85 -34.06
N GLU A 506 -4.21 44.92 -34.24
CA GLU A 506 -4.83 45.80 -35.25
C GLU A 506 -4.35 47.26 -35.12
N VAL A 507 -4.40 47.99 -36.24
CA VAL A 507 -3.98 49.40 -36.28
C VAL A 507 -4.71 50.22 -35.22
N ASP A 508 -3.97 51.06 -34.50
CA ASP A 508 -4.44 51.87 -33.36
C ASP A 508 -4.93 51.08 -32.13
N VAL A 509 -4.68 49.77 -32.10
CA VAL A 509 -4.96 48.93 -30.93
C VAL A 509 -3.68 48.75 -30.12
N THR A 510 -3.77 49.03 -28.83
CA THR A 510 -2.77 48.63 -27.84
C THR A 510 -3.23 47.34 -27.16
N GLU A 511 -2.40 46.31 -27.21
CA GLU A 511 -2.65 45.02 -26.55
C GLU A 511 -1.49 44.64 -25.63
N THR A 512 -1.81 44.18 -24.42
CA THR A 512 -0.82 43.61 -23.50
C THR A 512 -0.95 42.09 -23.51
N LYS A 513 0.16 41.40 -23.79
CA LYS A 513 0.28 39.95 -23.72
C LYS A 513 1.17 39.56 -22.56
N VAL A 514 0.85 38.43 -21.93
CA VAL A 514 1.52 37.96 -20.71
C VAL A 514 2.17 36.59 -20.91
N VAL A 515 3.39 36.44 -20.42
CA VAL A 515 4.06 35.15 -20.20
C VAL A 515 4.11 34.89 -18.70
N ARG A 516 3.80 33.66 -18.29
CA ARG A 516 3.66 33.32 -16.88
C ARG A 516 4.11 31.91 -16.58
N TYR A 517 4.63 31.73 -15.37
CA TYR A 517 4.91 30.42 -14.79
C TYR A 517 3.59 29.73 -14.43
N VAL A 518 3.37 28.54 -14.98
CA VAL A 518 2.19 27.71 -14.73
C VAL A 518 2.63 26.28 -14.46
N ASP A 519 1.93 25.58 -13.58
CA ASP A 519 2.28 24.19 -13.25
C ASP A 519 1.61 23.22 -14.24
N GLY A 520 2.20 22.04 -14.43
CA GLY A 520 1.60 20.93 -15.17
C GLY A 520 1.79 20.88 -16.69
N ARG A 521 2.58 21.77 -17.32
CA ARG A 521 2.98 21.57 -18.73
C ARG A 521 3.85 20.34 -18.86
N SER A 522 3.67 19.61 -19.96
CA SER A 522 4.32 18.31 -20.18
C SER A 522 5.06 18.31 -21.51
N GLY A 523 6.37 18.06 -21.47
CA GLY A 523 7.17 17.76 -22.65
C GLY A 523 7.08 16.28 -23.01
N ALA A 524 8.22 15.63 -23.24
CA ALA A 524 8.28 14.18 -23.47
C ALA A 524 8.10 13.34 -22.17
N GLY A 525 8.18 13.99 -21.01
CA GLY A 525 8.11 13.39 -19.67
C GLY A 525 6.77 13.56 -18.95
N GLN A 526 6.82 13.49 -17.62
CA GLN A 526 5.69 13.80 -16.74
C GLN A 526 5.40 15.32 -16.72
N PRO A 527 4.21 15.74 -16.27
CA PRO A 527 3.92 17.15 -16.01
C PRO A 527 4.96 17.79 -15.09
N VAL A 528 5.38 19.01 -15.45
CA VAL A 528 6.42 19.76 -14.76
C VAL A 528 5.79 20.90 -13.96
N ASP A 529 6.04 20.89 -12.66
CA ASP A 529 5.65 21.96 -11.74
C ASP A 529 6.83 22.89 -11.47
N ASN A 530 6.54 24.14 -11.10
CA ASN A 530 7.56 25.13 -10.76
C ASN A 530 8.03 24.89 -9.32
N VAL A 531 9.22 24.30 -9.14
CA VAL A 531 9.77 23.93 -7.83
C VAL A 531 11.27 24.20 -7.80
N ILE A 532 11.76 24.73 -6.69
CA ILE A 532 13.19 24.98 -6.44
C ILE A 532 13.72 23.96 -5.43
N THR A 533 14.89 23.37 -5.69
CA THR A 533 15.56 22.51 -4.70
C THR A 533 16.52 23.34 -3.87
N HIS A 534 16.33 23.37 -2.55
CA HIS A 534 17.16 24.06 -1.57
C HIS A 534 17.31 23.22 -0.30
N GLU A 535 18.55 23.02 0.19
CA GLU A 535 18.85 22.29 1.45
C GLU A 535 18.14 20.93 1.62
N ASN A 536 18.00 20.17 0.52
CA ASN A 536 17.29 18.87 0.42
C ASN A 536 15.76 18.93 0.43
N PHE A 537 15.17 20.12 0.31
CA PHE A 537 13.73 20.33 0.20
C PHE A 537 13.33 20.88 -1.17
N GLY A 538 12.11 20.58 -1.58
CA GLY A 538 11.44 21.30 -2.67
C GLY A 538 10.69 22.50 -2.11
N VAL A 539 11.02 23.70 -2.60
CA VAL A 539 10.43 24.98 -2.22
C VAL A 539 9.56 25.49 -3.35
N LEU A 540 8.35 25.94 -3.03
CA LEU A 540 7.44 26.57 -3.99
C LEU A 540 7.80 28.06 -4.12
N PRO A 541 8.23 28.54 -5.30
CA PRO A 541 8.63 29.93 -5.47
C PRO A 541 7.41 30.85 -5.66
N GLY A 542 7.59 32.13 -5.31
CA GLY A 542 6.78 33.22 -5.84
C GLY A 542 6.93 33.29 -7.38
N LYS A 543 5.88 33.73 -8.08
CA LYS A 543 5.85 33.76 -9.55
C LYS A 543 5.39 35.13 -10.02
N THR A 544 6.27 35.84 -10.71
CA THR A 544 5.99 37.14 -11.33
C THR A 544 5.93 36.99 -12.84
N ALA A 545 4.83 37.43 -13.44
CA ALA A 545 4.60 37.34 -14.88
C ALA A 545 5.39 38.40 -15.64
N TYR A 546 5.63 38.15 -16.93
CA TYR A 546 6.20 39.13 -17.85
C TYR A 546 5.10 39.68 -18.76
N GLU A 547 5.03 41.00 -18.87
CA GLU A 547 4.06 41.69 -19.72
C GLU A 547 4.77 42.36 -20.90
N VAL A 548 4.20 42.20 -22.09
CA VAL A 548 4.63 42.90 -23.30
C VAL A 548 3.44 43.70 -23.80
N THR A 549 3.60 45.02 -23.93
CA THR A 549 2.55 45.91 -24.46
C THR A 549 2.92 46.33 -25.88
N LEU A 550 2.09 45.95 -26.84
CA LEU A 550 2.28 46.18 -28.27
C LEU A 550 1.25 47.19 -28.78
N LEU A 551 1.66 48.11 -29.65
CA LEU A 551 0.79 49.00 -30.42
C LEU A 551 0.88 48.64 -31.90
N GLY A 552 -0.27 48.32 -32.49
CA GLY A 552 -0.40 48.10 -33.92
C GLY A 552 -0.39 49.42 -34.68
N ILE A 553 0.54 49.58 -35.61
CA ILE A 553 0.57 50.71 -36.55
C ILE A 553 0.28 50.21 -37.98
N ASP A 554 -0.18 51.10 -38.84
CA ASP A 554 -0.28 50.81 -40.27
C ASP A 554 1.14 50.79 -40.90
N GLU A 555 1.27 50.31 -42.14
CA GLU A 555 2.54 50.20 -42.88
C GLU A 555 3.48 51.39 -42.62
N ASN A 556 4.73 51.10 -42.23
CA ASN A 556 5.74 52.10 -41.83
C ASN A 556 6.05 53.09 -42.98
N ALA A 557 5.25 54.14 -43.15
CA ALA A 557 5.11 54.77 -44.45
C ALA A 557 6.14 55.88 -44.70
N VAL A 558 7.00 55.66 -45.70
CA VAL A 558 7.74 56.75 -46.36
C VAL A 558 7.20 57.01 -47.77
N THR A 559 6.51 56.04 -48.40
CA THR A 559 5.90 56.21 -49.73
C THR A 559 4.45 56.71 -49.62
N TYR A 560 4.15 57.83 -50.26
CA TYR A 560 2.81 58.47 -50.27
C TYR A 560 2.27 58.96 -48.91
N ASP A 561 3.09 59.06 -47.86
CA ASP A 561 2.83 59.85 -46.66
C ASP A 561 3.23 61.33 -46.88
N CYS A 562 2.26 62.16 -47.28
CA CYS A 562 2.50 63.56 -47.61
C CYS A 562 2.54 64.45 -46.36
N ASN A 563 1.71 64.13 -45.36
CA ASN A 563 1.57 64.93 -44.15
C ASN A 563 2.53 64.51 -43.03
N THR A 564 3.37 63.49 -43.28
CA THR A 564 4.40 62.95 -42.39
C THR A 564 3.84 62.46 -41.06
N ASP A 565 2.62 61.92 -41.07
CA ASP A 565 1.97 61.38 -39.87
C ASP A 565 2.18 59.87 -39.68
N GLY A 566 2.96 59.25 -40.57
CA GLY A 566 3.31 57.84 -40.55
C GLY A 566 2.21 56.92 -41.10
N ARG A 567 1.13 57.47 -41.67
CA ARG A 567 0.00 56.70 -42.22
C ARG A 567 -0.22 57.08 -43.68
N VAL A 568 -0.51 56.10 -44.54
CA VAL A 568 -0.95 56.38 -45.91
C VAL A 568 -2.47 56.30 -45.97
N ASN A 569 -3.14 57.44 -46.03
CA ASN A 569 -4.58 57.52 -46.12
C ASN A 569 -5.05 58.68 -47.01
N ILE A 570 -6.33 59.04 -46.91
CA ILE A 570 -6.91 60.12 -47.72
C ILE A 570 -6.33 61.50 -47.39
N ALA A 571 -5.83 61.70 -46.16
CA ALA A 571 -5.17 62.93 -45.74
C ALA A 571 -3.92 63.21 -46.58
N ASP A 572 -3.24 62.18 -47.06
CA ASP A 572 -2.06 62.31 -47.92
C ASP A 572 -2.41 62.74 -49.33
N ALA A 573 -3.43 62.11 -49.90
CA ALA A 573 -3.98 62.53 -51.18
C ALA A 573 -4.48 63.98 -51.09
N GLN A 574 -5.13 64.36 -49.99
CA GLN A 574 -5.54 65.74 -49.73
C GLN A 574 -4.32 66.67 -49.63
N CYS A 575 -3.29 66.30 -48.86
CA CYS A 575 -2.06 67.08 -48.70
C CYS A 575 -1.38 67.34 -50.04
N LEU A 576 -1.22 66.30 -50.86
CA LEU A 576 -0.61 66.39 -52.19
C LEU A 576 -1.42 67.29 -53.12
N LEU A 577 -2.74 67.11 -53.19
CA LEU A 577 -3.61 67.92 -54.04
C LEU A 577 -3.70 69.37 -53.56
N ASN A 578 -3.64 69.60 -52.24
CA ASN A 578 -3.61 70.93 -51.65
C ASN A 578 -2.33 71.69 -52.03
N TRP A 579 -1.18 71.02 -52.03
CA TRP A 579 0.06 71.60 -52.54
C TRP A 579 0.00 71.89 -54.04
N LEU A 580 -0.46 70.92 -54.85
CA LEU A 580 -0.50 71.04 -56.32
C LEU A 580 -1.45 72.14 -56.82
N PHE A 581 -2.59 72.36 -56.15
CA PHE A 581 -3.67 73.19 -56.70
C PHE A 581 -4.10 74.37 -55.82
N LEU A 582 -3.86 74.31 -54.51
CA LEU A 582 -4.41 75.27 -53.55
C LEU A 582 -3.32 76.08 -52.82
N GLY A 583 -2.04 75.84 -53.13
CA GLY A 583 -0.91 76.57 -52.55
C GLY A 583 -0.57 76.17 -51.11
N GLY A 584 -0.91 74.93 -50.72
CA GLY A 584 -0.50 74.35 -49.44
C GLY A 584 1.03 74.18 -49.29
N PRO A 585 1.51 73.79 -48.10
CA PRO A 585 2.92 73.45 -47.88
C PRO A 585 3.39 72.32 -48.82
N ALA A 586 4.66 72.35 -49.22
CA ALA A 586 5.23 71.28 -50.03
C ALA A 586 5.38 69.98 -49.23
N PRO A 587 5.19 68.80 -49.86
CA PRO A 587 5.44 67.52 -49.21
C PRO A 587 6.89 67.43 -48.71
N GLY A 588 7.09 66.82 -47.53
CA GLY A 588 8.42 66.65 -46.93
C GLY A 588 9.40 65.86 -47.82
N CYS A 589 8.88 64.94 -48.64
CA CYS A 589 9.63 64.24 -49.68
C CYS A 589 8.79 64.11 -50.95
N GLN A 590 9.21 64.76 -52.03
CA GLN A 590 8.49 64.72 -53.31
C GLN A 590 8.70 63.39 -54.04
N ASP A 591 9.88 62.80 -53.93
CA ASP A 591 10.20 61.50 -54.54
C ASP A 591 9.28 60.40 -53.99
N ALA A 592 8.91 60.49 -52.72
CA ALA A 592 7.93 59.62 -52.07
C ALA A 592 6.49 59.79 -52.57
N MET A 593 6.13 60.95 -53.11
CA MET A 593 4.76 61.24 -53.57
C MET A 593 4.53 60.86 -55.04
N ASN A 594 5.59 60.48 -55.77
CA ASN A 594 5.53 60.03 -57.16
C ASN A 594 4.95 58.60 -57.25
N PHE A 595 3.67 58.46 -56.91
CA PHE A 595 2.98 57.18 -56.76
C PHE A 595 3.04 56.31 -58.02
N ASN A 596 2.89 56.93 -59.20
CA ASN A 596 2.85 56.20 -60.47
C ASN A 596 4.25 55.95 -61.08
N GLY A 597 5.32 56.50 -60.48
CA GLY A 597 6.70 56.29 -60.88
C GLY A 597 7.12 57.00 -62.18
N ASP A 598 6.36 57.97 -62.68
CA ASP A 598 6.65 58.63 -63.98
C ASP A 598 7.63 59.82 -63.88
N ALA A 599 8.13 60.08 -62.66
CA ALA A 599 9.07 61.15 -62.30
C ALA A 599 8.49 62.56 -62.45
N ARG A 600 7.15 62.70 -62.49
CA ARG A 600 6.45 63.99 -62.53
C ARG A 600 5.35 64.01 -61.48
N LEU A 601 5.62 64.71 -60.38
CA LEU A 601 4.61 64.86 -59.33
C LEU A 601 3.43 65.72 -59.81
N ASN A 602 2.27 65.10 -60.06
CA ASN A 602 1.06 65.75 -60.59
C ASN A 602 -0.24 65.05 -60.14
N ILE A 603 -1.38 65.43 -60.73
CA ILE A 603 -2.69 64.86 -60.36
C ILE A 603 -2.79 63.36 -60.59
N ALA A 604 -2.02 62.80 -61.53
CA ALA A 604 -1.98 61.36 -61.79
C ALA A 604 -1.50 60.57 -60.56
N ASP A 605 -0.60 61.12 -59.75
CA ASP A 605 -0.16 60.52 -58.49
C ASP A 605 -1.28 60.56 -57.43
N GLY A 606 -1.99 61.69 -57.36
CA GLY A 606 -3.21 61.85 -56.56
C GLY A 606 -4.29 60.79 -56.90
N ILE A 607 -4.56 60.62 -58.20
CA ILE A 607 -5.53 59.65 -58.70
C ILE A 607 -5.06 58.21 -58.45
N SER A 608 -3.79 57.92 -58.67
CA SER A 608 -3.23 56.56 -58.51
C SER A 608 -3.26 56.12 -57.05
N GLY A 609 -2.90 57.01 -56.11
CA GLY A 609 -2.99 56.73 -54.68
C GLY A 609 -4.42 56.55 -54.20
N LEU A 610 -5.37 57.41 -54.61
CA LEU A 610 -6.79 57.21 -54.27
C LEU A 610 -7.37 55.92 -54.87
N ASN A 611 -6.95 55.55 -56.08
CA ASN A 611 -7.36 54.29 -56.72
C ASN A 611 -6.79 53.07 -55.99
N PHE A 612 -5.54 53.15 -55.52
CA PHE A 612 -4.95 52.13 -54.66
C PHE A 612 -5.72 52.00 -53.33
N LEU A 613 -5.92 53.12 -52.61
CA LEU A 613 -6.56 53.15 -51.30
C LEU A 613 -8.02 52.67 -51.30
N PHE A 614 -8.80 52.99 -52.34
CA PHE A 614 -10.25 52.80 -52.30
C PHE A 614 -10.80 51.82 -53.34
N LEU A 615 -10.04 51.51 -54.39
CA LEU A 615 -10.55 50.77 -55.55
C LEU A 615 -9.68 49.53 -55.89
N GLY A 616 -8.70 49.19 -55.05
CA GLY A 616 -7.82 48.04 -55.26
C GLY A 616 -6.90 48.20 -56.48
N GLY A 617 -6.51 49.44 -56.79
CA GLY A 617 -5.56 49.76 -57.84
C GLY A 617 -4.16 49.16 -57.59
N PRO A 618 -3.24 49.26 -58.58
CA PRO A 618 -1.85 48.81 -58.40
C PRO A 618 -1.15 49.54 -57.23
N PRO A 619 -0.25 48.86 -56.50
CA PRO A 619 0.59 49.50 -55.47
C PRO A 619 1.52 50.58 -56.07
N PRO A 620 2.11 51.45 -55.22
CA PRO A 620 3.04 52.48 -55.69
C PRO A 620 4.22 51.86 -56.46
N ALA A 621 4.70 52.56 -57.48
CA ALA A 621 5.77 52.06 -58.35
C ALA A 621 7.08 51.75 -57.60
N SER A 622 7.35 52.47 -56.52
CA SER A 622 8.52 52.27 -55.66
C SER A 622 8.35 51.14 -54.62
N GLY A 623 7.15 50.58 -54.49
CA GLY A 623 6.78 49.64 -53.42
C GLY A 623 5.92 50.29 -52.32
N THR A 624 5.22 49.46 -51.55
CA THR A 624 4.42 49.89 -50.38
C THR A 624 5.31 50.09 -49.15
N GLY A 625 4.84 50.88 -48.18
CA GLY A 625 5.57 51.21 -46.95
C GLY A 625 6.88 51.98 -47.13
N CYS A 626 7.86 51.68 -46.27
CA CYS A 626 9.14 52.38 -46.19
C CYS A 626 10.04 52.04 -47.38
N GLN A 627 10.40 53.05 -48.16
CA GLN A 627 11.32 52.92 -49.28
C GLN A 627 12.48 53.92 -49.11
N PRO A 628 13.72 53.57 -49.49
CA PRO A 628 14.83 54.49 -49.44
C PRO A 628 14.67 55.56 -50.52
N TYR A 629 14.49 56.82 -50.11
CA TYR A 629 14.52 57.98 -51.00
C TYR A 629 15.80 58.80 -50.73
N PRO A 630 16.90 58.59 -51.48
CA PRO A 630 18.22 59.15 -51.16
C PRO A 630 18.27 60.68 -51.11
N ASN A 631 17.33 61.36 -51.76
CA ASN A 631 17.24 62.82 -51.81
C ASN A 631 16.34 63.40 -50.71
N CYS A 632 15.79 62.56 -49.83
CA CYS A 632 14.93 62.95 -48.73
C CYS A 632 15.62 62.62 -47.40
N ASP A 633 15.53 63.54 -46.43
CA ASP A 633 15.94 63.31 -45.02
C ASP A 633 14.93 62.39 -44.31
N LEU A 634 14.52 61.28 -44.96
CA LEU A 634 13.57 60.28 -44.44
C LEU A 634 14.24 58.90 -44.24
N GLN A 635 15.58 58.82 -44.32
CA GLN A 635 16.31 57.56 -44.14
C GLN A 635 16.23 57.03 -42.71
N ASP A 636 16.19 57.92 -41.71
CA ASP A 636 16.08 57.53 -40.29
C ASP A 636 14.70 56.94 -39.95
N ALA A 637 13.65 57.27 -40.71
CA ALA A 637 12.30 56.72 -40.54
C ALA A 637 12.17 55.25 -40.99
N CYS A 638 13.12 54.75 -41.80
CA CYS A 638 13.14 53.37 -42.28
C CYS A 638 14.07 52.43 -41.52
N ALA A 639 14.65 52.87 -40.40
CA ALA A 639 15.71 52.15 -39.69
C ALA A 639 15.26 51.51 -38.36
N ILE A 640 13.99 51.08 -38.26
CA ILE A 640 13.46 50.31 -37.12
C ILE A 640 13.62 48.82 -37.38
#